data_AF-A0A5N1JCF8-F1
#
_entry.id   AF-A0A5N1JCF8-F1
#
_cell.length_a   1.000
_cell.length_b   1.000
_cell.length_c   1.000
_cell.angle_alpha   90.00
_cell.angle_beta   90.00
_cell.angle_gamma   90.00
#
_symmetry.space_group_name_H-M   'P 1'
#
loop_
_entity.id
_entity.type
_entity.pdbx_description
1 polymer ?
#
loop_
_entity_poly.entity_id
_entity_poly.type
_entity_poly.pdbx_seq_one_letter_code
_entity_poly.pdbx_strand_id
1 'polypeptide(L)'
;MNEYRLNRLFSIACLLSIVLFASCSKKRYADPLSPAEALQSFQLRDGFKIETVAAEPLIADPVDLVFDEQGVAYVVEMGDYPGKPETGKGKGKIRMLADTNNDGRMDRSVIFADSIADATSVLPWEGGLIVAAAPDILFLKDTNGDFRADTREVLFTGFFANNSEAQITSLRYGIDNWIYANNNGQEGQIRFNRKPDAPLLTVNGGDFRFRLDRGLFEAESGSGQFGLAIDDWGHRFFTQNTIHIQQAPIAGRYLRRNPHWPGPKSSVNISDHDLVMFQQTPPPYWRKERTERRQKQYAEAKLDRQEYAEDHFTGSSGGIFYDGDAFPSDYYGSVFTGDVAGNLIHRDVLTPLADSPVFVAKRAEGETDREFLASTDPWFRPDNLTTGPDGALYVVDFYRQHIETPVSIPEDLKEDMDFLNGNDKGRIYRILPTTAKNRPAVSPNLRNRKPAELVEVLAHPNRWWRLQAQRLLLERRDLSVVPQLRTLLAQHQDPRVRLHAFYTLEGLNALSRDLVQKAMQDAHPGVREHGLMLAERYPDLLPQLLKMIGDSSVQVALQACLSAGQFTNPAVVAALAQVVQKHSENGWFRTAVLSSPAGSSPELLSTLLNQKAFFSDTTAGKMTFLADFSHIVGRRNQPAEVTRFLGFLNSPTQRKESWQVAGLTGLAEGITKAETRTDGNAEVTKALQSLENTARAEDVKKAIRAVREALAKPPSI
;
A
#
# COMPACT_ATOMS: atom_id res chain seq x y z
N MET A 1 -3.03 -86.33 6.01
CA MET A 1 -2.04 -85.44 5.37
C MET A 1 -2.67 -84.25 4.62
N ASN A 2 -3.97 -83.94 4.80
CA ASN A 2 -4.65 -82.83 4.11
C ASN A 2 -5.19 -81.69 5.01
N GLU A 3 -5.32 -81.88 6.33
CA GLU A 3 -5.84 -80.80 7.21
C GLU A 3 -4.79 -79.76 7.61
N TYR A 4 -3.52 -80.15 7.73
CA TYR A 4 -2.44 -79.23 8.10
C TYR A 4 -2.02 -78.25 6.99
N ARG A 5 -2.32 -78.57 5.72
CA ARG A 5 -2.05 -77.67 4.59
C ARG A 5 -3.15 -76.62 4.40
N LEU A 6 -4.39 -76.93 4.76
CA LEU A 6 -5.52 -76.00 4.59
C LEU A 6 -5.47 -74.84 5.61
N ASN A 7 -5.09 -75.12 6.86
CA ASN A 7 -4.98 -74.08 7.90
C ASN A 7 -3.80 -73.11 7.71
N ARG A 8 -2.71 -73.54 7.06
CA ARG A 8 -1.59 -72.64 6.70
C ARG A 8 -1.93 -71.71 5.53
N LEU A 9 -2.69 -72.19 4.55
CA LEU A 9 -3.16 -71.36 3.43
C LEU A 9 -4.20 -70.32 3.87
N PHE A 10 -5.09 -70.65 4.82
CA PHE A 10 -6.05 -69.69 5.38
C PHE A 10 -5.39 -68.63 6.28
N SER A 11 -4.36 -69.02 7.05
CA SER A 11 -3.63 -68.08 7.93
C SER A 11 -2.71 -67.13 7.15
N ILE A 12 -2.10 -67.61 6.05
CA ILE A 12 -1.29 -66.76 5.16
C ILE A 12 -2.19 -65.84 4.33
N ALA A 13 -3.37 -66.30 3.89
CA ALA A 13 -4.35 -65.45 3.23
C ALA A 13 -4.90 -64.35 4.16
N CYS A 14 -5.21 -64.67 5.43
CA CYS A 14 -5.64 -63.65 6.40
C CYS A 14 -4.52 -62.66 6.77
N LEU A 15 -3.26 -63.08 6.84
CA LEU A 15 -2.12 -62.18 7.06
C LEU A 15 -1.82 -61.31 5.83
N LEU A 16 -1.95 -61.83 4.61
CA LEU A 16 -1.87 -61.03 3.37
C LEU A 16 -3.05 -60.07 3.22
N SER A 17 -4.25 -60.44 3.66
CA SER A 17 -5.40 -59.51 3.72
C SER A 17 -5.18 -58.42 4.76
N ILE A 18 -4.64 -58.73 5.95
CA ILE A 18 -4.35 -57.70 6.97
C ILE A 18 -3.20 -56.76 6.55
N VAL A 19 -2.23 -57.26 5.77
CA VAL A 19 -1.16 -56.43 5.19
C VAL A 19 -1.64 -55.64 3.96
N LEU A 20 -2.65 -56.10 3.23
CA LEU A 20 -3.31 -55.35 2.14
C LEU A 20 -4.37 -54.34 2.62
N PHE A 21 -4.87 -54.47 3.87
CA PHE A 21 -5.76 -53.50 4.51
C PHE A 21 -5.03 -52.46 5.37
N ALA A 22 -3.70 -52.58 5.54
CA ALA A 22 -2.86 -51.43 5.81
C ALA A 22 -2.77 -50.59 4.53
N SER A 23 -3.91 -49.99 4.14
CA SER A 23 -3.93 -48.88 3.21
C SER A 23 -2.92 -47.87 3.75
N CYS A 24 -1.74 -47.83 3.15
CA CYS A 24 -0.84 -46.70 3.26
C CYS A 24 -1.61 -45.51 2.71
N SER A 25 -2.45 -44.90 3.55
CA SER A 25 -2.95 -43.57 3.32
C SER A 25 -1.70 -42.71 3.25
N LYS A 26 -1.27 -42.38 2.03
CA LYS A 26 -0.22 -41.39 1.84
C LYS A 26 -0.68 -40.15 2.58
N LYS A 27 0.02 -39.79 3.65
CA LYS A 27 -0.28 -38.59 4.44
C LYS A 27 -0.24 -37.40 3.47
N ARG A 28 -1.38 -36.73 3.29
CA ARG A 28 -1.52 -35.66 2.28
C ARG A 28 -0.76 -34.39 2.63
N TYR A 29 -0.46 -34.19 3.91
CA TYR A 29 0.19 -32.99 4.44
C TYR A 29 1.39 -33.35 5.33
N ALA A 30 2.47 -32.58 5.21
CA ALA A 30 3.66 -32.74 6.03
C ALA A 30 3.37 -32.36 7.50
N ASP A 31 4.13 -32.97 8.42
CA ASP A 31 4.19 -32.58 9.82
C ASP A 31 5.01 -31.31 10.01
N PRO A 32 4.79 -30.55 11.11
CA PRO A 32 5.62 -29.39 11.41
C PRO A 32 7.05 -29.83 11.74
N LEU A 33 8.01 -29.01 11.32
CA LEU A 33 9.41 -29.12 11.73
C LEU A 33 9.64 -28.41 13.06
N SER A 34 10.67 -28.79 13.82
CA SER A 34 11.16 -27.97 14.93
C SER A 34 11.81 -26.67 14.41
N PRO A 35 11.99 -25.62 15.25
CA PRO A 35 12.67 -24.41 14.83
C PRO A 35 14.09 -24.64 14.25
N ALA A 36 14.82 -25.62 14.79
CA ALA A 36 16.16 -25.96 14.32
C ALA A 36 16.15 -26.69 12.98
N GLU A 37 15.14 -27.54 12.72
CA GLU A 37 14.97 -28.23 11.44
C GLU A 37 14.47 -27.27 10.35
N ALA A 38 13.57 -26.33 10.67
CA ALA A 38 13.11 -25.32 9.71
C ALA A 38 14.24 -24.39 9.25
N LEU A 39 15.22 -24.05 10.11
CA LEU A 39 16.40 -23.31 9.65
C LEU A 39 17.18 -24.04 8.54
N GLN A 40 17.12 -25.38 8.51
CA GLN A 40 17.80 -26.20 7.50
C GLN A 40 16.99 -26.31 6.20
N SER A 41 15.69 -25.97 6.21
CA SER A 41 14.84 -25.97 5.02
C SER A 41 14.99 -24.72 4.16
N PHE A 42 15.63 -23.67 4.68
CA PHE A 42 15.80 -22.39 3.99
C PHE A 42 16.93 -22.43 2.96
N GLN A 43 16.58 -22.06 1.73
CA GLN A 43 17.48 -21.70 0.65
C GLN A 43 17.56 -20.19 0.60
N LEU A 44 18.58 -19.63 1.25
CA LEU A 44 18.80 -18.19 1.38
C LEU A 44 19.92 -17.75 0.42
N ARG A 45 19.81 -16.52 -0.09
CA ARG A 45 20.83 -15.88 -0.92
C ARG A 45 22.24 -15.98 -0.29
N ASP A 46 23.22 -16.37 -1.09
CA ASP A 46 24.62 -16.45 -0.63
C ASP A 46 25.09 -15.14 0.00
N GLY A 47 25.92 -15.24 1.04
CA GLY A 47 26.41 -14.10 1.79
C GLY A 47 25.49 -13.65 2.93
N PHE A 48 24.35 -14.33 3.13
CA PHE A 48 23.48 -14.13 4.28
C PHE A 48 23.38 -15.36 5.17
N LYS A 49 23.01 -15.11 6.43
CA LYS A 49 22.63 -16.11 7.42
C LYS A 49 21.27 -15.74 7.99
N ILE A 50 20.54 -16.75 8.45
CA ILE A 50 19.25 -16.62 9.12
C ILE A 50 19.33 -17.25 10.51
N GLU A 51 18.78 -16.58 11.51
CA GLU A 51 18.81 -16.99 12.91
C GLU A 51 17.40 -16.90 13.50
N THR A 52 17.00 -17.87 14.35
CA THR A 52 15.77 -17.76 15.14
C THR A 52 15.95 -16.72 16.24
N VAL A 53 15.04 -15.74 16.30
CA VAL A 53 14.96 -14.72 17.35
C VAL A 53 13.96 -15.14 18.42
N ALA A 54 12.79 -15.62 18.01
CA ALA A 54 11.76 -16.16 18.88
C ALA A 54 11.01 -17.28 18.17
N ALA A 55 10.51 -18.25 18.93
CA ALA A 55 9.70 -19.35 18.44
C ALA A 55 8.71 -19.79 19.53
N GLU A 56 7.79 -20.67 19.18
CA GLU A 56 6.95 -21.35 20.17
C GLU A 56 7.78 -21.96 21.32
N PRO A 57 7.29 -21.90 22.58
CA PRO A 57 5.99 -21.39 23.04
C PRO A 57 5.98 -19.89 23.42
N LEU A 58 7.04 -19.12 23.11
CA LEU A 58 7.10 -17.70 23.49
C LEU A 58 6.10 -16.84 22.71
N ILE A 59 5.78 -17.27 21.49
CA ILE A 59 4.83 -16.64 20.57
C ILE A 59 4.00 -17.72 19.86
N ALA A 60 2.84 -17.33 19.35
CA ALA A 60 2.01 -18.12 18.45
C ALA A 60 1.24 -17.21 17.47
N ASP A 61 1.00 -17.68 16.25
CA ASP A 61 0.26 -16.96 15.20
C ASP A 61 0.70 -15.49 15.00
N PRO A 62 2.02 -15.19 14.87
CA PRO A 62 2.47 -13.80 14.78
C PRO A 62 2.19 -13.21 13.39
N VAL A 63 1.69 -11.96 13.33
CA VAL A 63 1.35 -11.27 12.07
C VAL A 63 2.00 -9.89 11.89
N ASP A 64 2.51 -9.29 12.97
CA ASP A 64 3.26 -8.03 12.89
C ASP A 64 4.30 -7.94 14.02
N LEU A 65 5.39 -7.22 13.77
CA LEU A 65 6.50 -7.02 14.71
C LEU A 65 7.00 -5.58 14.62
N VAL A 66 7.14 -4.93 15.78
CA VAL A 66 7.76 -3.61 15.91
C VAL A 66 8.72 -3.56 17.09
N PHE A 67 9.72 -2.67 16.98
CA PHE A 67 10.60 -2.32 18.08
C PHE A 67 10.29 -0.91 18.56
N ASP A 68 10.07 -0.73 19.87
CA ASP A 68 9.94 0.59 20.47
C ASP A 68 11.29 1.30 20.60
N GLU A 69 11.29 2.55 21.03
CA GLU A 69 12.48 3.37 21.08
C GLU A 69 13.52 2.95 22.16
N GLN A 70 13.26 1.86 22.89
CA GLN A 70 14.16 1.18 23.83
C GLN A 70 14.72 -0.11 23.24
N GLY A 71 14.24 -0.53 22.07
CA GLY A 71 14.57 -1.80 21.44
C GLY A 71 13.70 -2.96 21.93
N VAL A 72 12.61 -2.70 22.67
CA VAL A 72 11.68 -3.74 23.11
C VAL A 72 10.82 -4.17 21.93
N ALA A 73 10.73 -5.48 21.70
CA ALA A 73 9.95 -6.05 20.62
C ALA A 73 8.50 -6.26 21.05
N TYR A 74 7.55 -5.80 20.23
CA TYR A 74 6.13 -6.07 20.38
C TYR A 74 5.60 -6.82 19.16
N VAL A 75 4.86 -7.90 19.41
CA VAL A 75 4.37 -8.83 18.38
C VAL A 75 2.85 -8.92 18.47
N VAL A 76 2.18 -8.83 17.33
CA VAL A 76 0.74 -9.10 17.22
C VAL A 76 0.55 -10.60 16.99
N GLU A 77 -0.23 -11.26 17.86
CA GLU A 77 -0.69 -12.65 17.68
C GLU A 77 -2.14 -12.65 17.20
N MET A 78 -2.44 -13.29 16.06
CA MET A 78 -3.79 -13.36 15.47
C MET A 78 -4.47 -14.71 15.77
N GLY A 79 -4.68 -15.01 17.05
CA GLY A 79 -5.25 -16.30 17.50
C GLY A 79 -6.72 -16.56 17.11
N ASP A 80 -7.37 -15.63 16.43
CA ASP A 80 -8.74 -15.77 15.91
C ASP A 80 -8.79 -16.45 14.53
N TYR A 81 -7.68 -16.40 13.77
CA TYR A 81 -7.62 -16.91 12.40
C TYR A 81 -7.78 -18.44 12.30
N PRO A 82 -8.52 -18.98 11.30
CA PRO A 82 -9.22 -18.29 10.21
C PRO A 82 -10.69 -17.94 10.51
N GLY A 83 -11.11 -18.06 11.77
CA GLY A 83 -12.48 -17.75 12.19
C GLY A 83 -12.69 -16.26 12.42
N LYS A 84 -13.95 -15.88 12.65
CA LYS A 84 -14.30 -14.58 13.23
C LYS A 84 -14.69 -14.81 14.70
N PRO A 85 -14.11 -14.07 15.66
CA PRO A 85 -14.48 -14.24 17.06
C PRO A 85 -15.91 -13.76 17.31
N GLU A 86 -16.57 -14.36 18.30
CA GLU A 86 -17.79 -13.77 18.85
C GLU A 86 -17.49 -12.39 19.44
N THR A 87 -18.49 -11.50 19.44
CA THR A 87 -18.32 -10.14 19.96
C THR A 87 -17.83 -10.19 21.41
N GLY A 88 -16.72 -9.51 21.70
CA GLY A 88 -16.11 -9.47 23.03
C GLY A 88 -15.27 -10.71 23.40
N LYS A 89 -15.12 -11.69 22.50
CA LYS A 89 -14.33 -12.92 22.72
C LYS A 89 -13.11 -13.04 21.78
N GLY A 90 -12.54 -11.91 21.38
CA GLY A 90 -11.31 -11.90 20.58
C GLY A 90 -10.18 -12.66 21.27
N LYS A 91 -9.40 -13.41 20.50
CA LYS A 91 -8.26 -14.20 20.99
C LYS A 91 -6.91 -13.58 20.63
N GLY A 92 -6.90 -12.54 19.81
CA GLY A 92 -5.71 -11.78 19.48
C GLY A 92 -5.04 -11.15 20.71
N LYS A 93 -3.71 -11.07 20.65
CA LYS A 93 -2.85 -10.58 21.74
C LYS A 93 -1.74 -9.70 21.20
N ILE A 94 -1.20 -8.85 22.07
CA ILE A 94 0.08 -8.20 21.88
C ILE A 94 1.07 -8.82 22.87
N ARG A 95 2.17 -9.40 22.37
CA ARG A 95 3.27 -9.88 23.19
C ARG A 95 4.37 -8.86 23.24
N MET A 96 4.91 -8.64 24.44
CA MET A 96 6.24 -8.05 24.60
C MET A 96 7.25 -9.19 24.68
N LEU A 97 8.31 -9.10 23.87
CA LEU A 97 9.44 -10.02 23.90
C LEU A 97 10.70 -9.29 24.36
N ALA A 98 11.48 -9.95 25.22
CA ALA A 98 12.76 -9.46 25.69
C ALA A 98 13.82 -10.57 25.64
N ASP A 99 15.03 -10.15 25.29
CA ASP A 99 16.26 -10.90 25.43
C ASP A 99 16.91 -10.49 26.75
N THR A 100 16.82 -11.34 27.78
CA THR A 100 17.31 -11.00 29.13
C THR A 100 18.78 -11.35 29.35
N ASN A 101 19.40 -12.10 28.42
CA ASN A 101 20.79 -12.53 28.51
C ASN A 101 21.71 -11.87 27.45
N ASN A 102 21.14 -11.08 26.52
CA ASN A 102 21.78 -10.37 25.42
C ASN A 102 22.45 -11.27 24.36
N ASP A 103 21.96 -12.49 24.15
CA ASP A 103 22.47 -13.43 23.15
C ASP A 103 21.86 -13.23 21.74
N GLY A 104 20.90 -12.31 21.61
CA GLY A 104 20.18 -11.99 20.39
C GLY A 104 18.92 -12.84 20.19
N ARG A 105 18.57 -13.72 21.14
CA ARG A 105 17.34 -14.52 21.15
C ARG A 105 16.46 -14.06 22.31
N MET A 106 15.17 -13.96 22.04
CA MET A 106 14.19 -13.62 23.07
C MET A 106 14.01 -14.83 23.99
N ASP A 107 14.07 -14.60 25.30
CA ASP A 107 13.91 -15.63 26.34
C ASP A 107 12.78 -15.31 27.33
N ARG A 108 12.18 -14.12 27.20
CA ARG A 108 11.04 -13.68 28.01
C ARG A 108 9.90 -13.20 27.11
N SER A 109 8.68 -13.65 27.43
CA SER A 109 7.42 -13.22 26.79
C SER A 109 6.42 -12.76 27.85
N VAL A 110 5.82 -11.59 27.64
CA VAL A 110 4.74 -11.05 28.48
C VAL A 110 3.55 -10.73 27.59
N ILE A 111 2.35 -11.10 28.02
CA ILE A 111 1.12 -10.61 27.39
C ILE A 111 0.96 -9.14 27.79
N PHE A 112 1.29 -8.25 26.86
CA PHE A 112 1.11 -6.81 27.03
C PHE A 112 -0.37 -6.45 27.00
N ALA A 113 -1.12 -7.02 26.05
CA ALA A 113 -2.57 -6.88 25.98
C ALA A 113 -3.19 -8.14 25.36
N ASP A 114 -4.42 -8.46 25.74
CA ASP A 114 -5.20 -9.57 25.22
C ASP A 114 -6.65 -9.17 24.96
N SER A 115 -7.46 -10.16 24.58
CA SER A 115 -8.87 -9.97 24.23
C SER A 115 -9.06 -8.90 23.16
N ILE A 116 -8.24 -8.98 22.11
CA ILE A 116 -8.32 -8.12 20.93
C ILE A 116 -8.85 -8.97 19.79
N ALA A 117 -9.97 -8.59 19.19
CA ALA A 117 -10.52 -9.29 18.04
C ALA A 117 -9.74 -8.89 16.78
N ASP A 118 -9.29 -9.88 16.00
CA ASP A 118 -8.67 -9.67 14.69
C ASP A 118 -7.58 -8.57 14.68
N ALA A 119 -6.66 -8.59 15.64
CA ALA A 119 -5.53 -7.66 15.64
C ALA A 119 -4.61 -7.95 14.45
N THR A 120 -4.27 -6.92 13.67
CA THR A 120 -3.51 -7.06 12.42
C THR A 120 -2.18 -6.32 12.40
N SER A 121 -2.06 -5.21 13.13
CA SER A 121 -0.84 -4.39 13.09
C SER A 121 -0.65 -3.55 14.34
N VAL A 122 0.60 -3.19 14.64
CA VAL A 122 0.99 -2.43 15.83
C VAL A 122 2.03 -1.34 15.49
N LEU A 123 2.00 -0.22 16.21
CA LEU A 123 2.97 0.89 16.06
C LEU A 123 3.24 1.58 17.41
N PRO A 124 4.51 1.79 17.83
CA PRO A 124 4.82 2.56 19.03
C PRO A 124 4.44 4.04 18.92
N TRP A 125 3.81 4.60 19.96
CA TRP A 125 3.42 6.01 20.04
C TRP A 125 3.28 6.50 21.49
N GLU A 126 3.88 7.64 21.86
CA GLU A 126 3.75 8.27 23.20
C GLU A 126 3.94 7.32 24.40
N GLY A 127 4.91 6.39 24.28
CA GLY A 127 5.19 5.37 25.30
C GLY A 127 4.13 4.27 25.44
N GLY A 128 3.17 4.21 24.52
CA GLY A 128 2.23 3.10 24.33
C GLY A 128 2.29 2.55 22.91
N LEU A 129 1.25 1.82 22.53
CA LEU A 129 1.09 1.16 21.23
C LEU A 129 -0.24 1.55 20.60
N ILE A 130 -0.20 1.90 19.33
CA ILE A 130 -1.38 1.96 18.47
C ILE A 130 -1.57 0.59 17.84
N VAL A 131 -2.79 0.05 17.87
CA VAL A 131 -3.10 -1.29 17.35
C VAL A 131 -4.26 -1.21 16.36
N ALA A 132 -4.07 -1.72 15.15
CA ALA A 132 -5.15 -1.92 14.18
C ALA A 132 -5.85 -3.25 14.48
N ALA A 133 -7.16 -3.20 14.72
CA ALA A 133 -8.00 -4.34 15.07
C ALA A 133 -9.45 -4.02 14.69
N ALA A 134 -9.83 -4.30 13.44
CA ALA A 134 -11.11 -3.84 12.90
C ALA A 134 -12.30 -4.32 13.78
N PRO A 135 -13.31 -3.47 14.03
CA PRO A 135 -13.60 -2.18 13.39
C PRO A 135 -12.86 -0.98 13.98
N ASP A 136 -11.88 -1.19 14.85
CA ASP A 136 -11.24 -0.16 15.66
C ASP A 136 -9.74 0.02 15.36
N ILE A 137 -9.23 1.20 15.72
CA ILE A 137 -7.81 1.41 16.01
C ILE A 137 -7.71 1.77 17.49
N LEU A 138 -6.92 1.01 18.25
CA LEU A 138 -6.77 1.14 19.70
C LEU A 138 -5.49 1.90 20.05
N PHE A 139 -5.48 2.55 21.22
CA PHE A 139 -4.28 2.97 21.93
C PHE A 139 -4.18 2.22 23.25
N LEU A 140 -3.07 1.52 23.44
CA LEU A 140 -2.78 0.67 24.59
C LEU A 140 -1.51 1.18 25.28
N LYS A 141 -1.51 1.30 26.61
CA LYS A 141 -0.33 1.82 27.32
C LYS A 141 -0.17 1.15 28.67
N ASP A 142 1.08 0.88 29.02
CA ASP A 142 1.53 0.55 30.37
C ASP A 142 1.96 1.84 31.06
N THR A 143 1.39 2.14 32.23
CA THR A 143 1.71 3.34 33.02
C THR A 143 2.52 3.05 34.28
N ASN A 144 2.77 1.78 34.59
CA ASN A 144 3.42 1.36 35.83
C ASN A 144 4.75 0.59 35.62
N GLY A 145 5.07 0.19 34.39
CA GLY A 145 6.33 -0.43 33.99
C GLY A 145 6.40 -1.94 34.15
N ASP A 146 5.27 -2.63 34.34
CA ASP A 146 5.18 -4.09 34.42
C ASP A 146 5.08 -4.80 33.06
N PHE A 147 5.09 -4.04 31.97
CA PHE A 147 4.87 -4.47 30.59
C PHE A 147 3.48 -5.03 30.32
N ARG A 148 2.46 -4.51 31.02
CA ARG A 148 1.05 -4.80 30.77
C ARG A 148 0.29 -3.50 30.56
N ALA A 149 -0.53 -3.48 29.51
CA ALA A 149 -1.39 -2.34 29.24
C ALA A 149 -2.45 -2.21 30.34
N ASP A 150 -2.41 -1.11 31.08
CA ASP A 150 -3.44 -0.71 32.05
C ASP A 150 -4.38 0.37 31.47
N THR A 151 -4.02 0.92 30.31
CA THR A 151 -4.80 1.88 29.54
C THR A 151 -5.24 1.26 28.22
N ARG A 152 -6.54 1.35 27.91
CA ARG A 152 -7.13 0.95 26.62
C ARG A 152 -8.11 2.01 26.15
N GLU A 153 -7.82 2.62 25.01
CA GLU A 153 -8.66 3.63 24.36
C GLU A 153 -8.96 3.20 22.92
N VAL A 154 -10.20 3.39 22.46
CA VAL A 154 -10.54 3.31 21.04
C VAL A 154 -10.28 4.67 20.41
N LEU A 155 -9.22 4.81 19.61
CA LEU A 155 -8.88 6.05 18.91
C LEU A 155 -9.83 6.30 17.75
N PHE A 156 -9.93 5.32 16.85
CA PHE A 156 -10.80 5.37 15.68
C PHE A 156 -11.71 4.15 15.65
N THR A 157 -12.89 4.30 15.07
CA THR A 157 -13.84 3.20 14.87
C THR A 157 -14.61 3.38 13.56
N GLY A 158 -15.23 2.31 13.07
CA GLY A 158 -16.08 2.30 11.87
C GLY A 158 -15.43 1.67 10.64
N PHE A 159 -14.30 0.97 10.80
CA PHE A 159 -13.65 0.21 9.73
C PHE A 159 -14.40 -1.10 9.43
N PHE A 160 -14.23 -1.60 8.21
CA PHE A 160 -14.77 -2.88 7.78
C PHE A 160 -14.16 -4.06 8.56
N ALA A 161 -15.01 -4.94 9.10
CA ALA A 161 -14.59 -6.04 9.99
C ALA A 161 -15.24 -7.40 9.65
N ASN A 162 -15.79 -7.57 8.44
CA ASN A 162 -16.53 -8.78 8.07
C ASN A 162 -15.70 -9.82 7.29
N ASN A 163 -14.45 -9.52 6.98
CA ASN A 163 -13.48 -10.47 6.42
C ASN A 163 -12.10 -10.15 6.98
N SER A 164 -11.45 -11.10 7.65
CA SER A 164 -10.11 -10.98 8.24
C SER A 164 -9.02 -10.65 7.21
N GLU A 165 -9.19 -11.11 5.97
CA GLU A 165 -8.24 -10.85 4.88
C GLU A 165 -8.34 -9.42 4.30
N ALA A 166 -9.36 -8.64 4.68
CA ALA A 166 -9.65 -7.34 4.08
C ALA A 166 -9.76 -6.21 5.11
N GLN A 167 -9.26 -6.42 6.32
CA GLN A 167 -9.33 -5.43 7.40
C GLN A 167 -8.24 -4.36 7.27
N ILE A 168 -8.39 -3.29 8.04
CA ILE A 168 -7.33 -2.30 8.21
C ILE A 168 -6.08 -2.93 8.81
N THR A 169 -4.89 -2.61 8.29
CA THR A 169 -3.60 -3.18 8.73
C THR A 169 -2.41 -2.30 8.31
N SER A 170 -1.19 -2.78 8.54
CA SER A 170 0.07 -2.19 8.09
C SER A 170 0.28 -0.74 8.56
N LEU A 171 0.20 -0.51 9.87
CA LEU A 171 0.50 0.80 10.45
C LEU A 171 1.96 1.18 10.19
N ARG A 172 2.19 2.32 9.51
CA ARG A 172 3.55 2.81 9.18
C ARG A 172 3.67 4.30 9.47
N TYR A 173 4.68 4.69 10.26
CA TYR A 173 5.00 6.09 10.52
C TYR A 173 5.84 6.67 9.37
N GLY A 174 5.33 7.70 8.72
CA GLY A 174 5.95 8.37 7.57
C GLY A 174 6.87 9.52 7.97
N ILE A 175 7.76 9.87 7.04
CA ILE A 175 8.69 11.01 7.17
C ILE A 175 7.97 12.35 7.36
N ASP A 176 6.72 12.45 6.88
CA ASP A 176 5.85 13.62 6.94
C ASP A 176 5.03 13.71 8.23
N ASN A 177 5.38 12.89 9.24
CA ASN A 177 4.73 12.71 10.53
C ASN A 177 3.32 12.09 10.46
N TRP A 178 2.86 11.61 9.31
CA TRP A 178 1.60 10.86 9.18
C TRP A 178 1.79 9.38 9.52
N ILE A 179 0.77 8.76 10.09
CA ILE A 179 0.66 7.30 10.18
C ILE A 179 -0.26 6.83 9.05
N TYR A 180 0.23 5.89 8.25
CA TYR A 180 -0.49 5.29 7.13
C TYR A 180 -0.97 3.90 7.51
N ALA A 181 -2.11 3.48 6.95
CA ALA A 181 -2.69 2.16 7.12
C ALA A 181 -3.35 1.71 5.81
N ASN A 182 -3.12 0.45 5.46
CA ASN A 182 -3.82 -0.23 4.38
C ASN A 182 -5.26 -0.52 4.81
N ASN A 183 -6.22 -0.37 3.90
CA ASN A 183 -7.65 -0.63 4.16
C ASN A 183 -8.29 -1.51 3.08
N ASN A 184 -7.49 -2.05 2.15
CA ASN A 184 -7.95 -2.87 1.02
C ASN A 184 -9.07 -2.21 0.20
N GLY A 185 -9.13 -0.88 0.20
CA GLY A 185 -10.19 -0.10 -0.44
C GLY A 185 -11.61 -0.33 0.14
N GLN A 186 -11.74 -0.94 1.32
CA GLN A 186 -13.04 -1.23 1.93
C GLN A 186 -13.79 0.03 2.33
N GLU A 187 -15.12 -0.06 2.33
CA GLU A 187 -15.97 1.02 2.81
C GLU A 187 -15.96 1.11 4.35
N GLY A 188 -15.93 2.33 4.89
CA GLY A 188 -16.06 2.59 6.32
C GLY A 188 -16.49 4.02 6.62
N GLN A 189 -17.19 4.20 7.74
CA GLN A 189 -17.62 5.50 8.26
C GLN A 189 -16.80 5.81 9.52
N ILE A 190 -15.66 6.46 9.32
CA ILE A 190 -14.62 6.55 10.35
C ILE A 190 -14.89 7.72 11.28
N ARG A 191 -14.96 7.43 12.58
CA ARG A 191 -15.04 8.42 13.66
C ARG A 191 -13.72 8.46 14.42
N PHE A 192 -13.22 9.66 14.70
CA PHE A 192 -12.12 9.89 15.64
C PHE A 192 -12.67 10.20 17.03
N ASN A 193 -12.52 9.30 17.99
CA ASN A 193 -13.19 9.43 19.29
C ASN A 193 -12.63 10.56 20.17
N ARG A 194 -11.39 11.03 19.94
CA ARG A 194 -10.86 12.24 20.58
C ARG A 194 -11.43 13.53 20.00
N LYS A 195 -12.15 13.47 18.86
CA LYS A 195 -12.87 14.60 18.25
C LYS A 195 -14.28 14.16 17.83
N PRO A 196 -15.18 13.89 18.78
CA PRO A 196 -16.51 13.33 18.48
C PRO A 196 -17.39 14.25 17.63
N ASP A 197 -17.14 15.57 17.66
CA ASP A 197 -17.88 16.56 16.87
C ASP A 197 -17.35 16.72 15.42
N ALA A 198 -16.24 16.05 15.07
CA ALA A 198 -15.74 16.05 13.70
C ALA A 198 -16.67 15.24 12.78
N PRO A 199 -16.88 15.66 11.52
CA PRO A 199 -17.64 14.86 10.56
C PRO A 199 -17.06 13.44 10.42
N LEU A 200 -17.95 12.47 10.18
CA LEU A 200 -17.53 11.12 9.79
C LEU A 200 -16.74 11.20 8.48
N LEU A 201 -15.64 10.46 8.42
CA LEU A 201 -14.87 10.30 7.20
C LEU A 201 -15.30 9.01 6.50
N THR A 202 -15.86 9.14 5.30
CA THR A 202 -16.02 8.00 4.41
C THR A 202 -14.66 7.58 3.85
N VAL A 203 -14.25 6.35 4.13
CA VAL A 203 -13.17 5.67 3.40
C VAL A 203 -13.84 4.70 2.43
N ASN A 204 -13.56 4.79 1.14
CA ASN A 204 -14.09 3.89 0.10
C ASN A 204 -13.13 3.92 -1.09
N GLY A 205 -12.68 2.75 -1.55
CA GLY A 205 -11.71 2.63 -2.65
C GLY A 205 -10.33 3.22 -2.33
N GLY A 206 -10.04 3.45 -1.05
CA GLY A 206 -8.83 4.09 -0.55
C GLY A 206 -8.33 3.48 0.75
N ASP A 207 -7.05 3.71 1.02
CA ASP A 207 -6.37 3.47 2.29
C ASP A 207 -6.71 4.57 3.31
N PHE A 208 -6.09 4.54 4.50
CA PHE A 208 -6.34 5.50 5.57
C PHE A 208 -5.03 6.09 6.10
N ARG A 209 -5.06 7.38 6.50
CA ARG A 209 -3.94 7.98 7.24
C ARG A 209 -4.40 8.98 8.31
N PHE A 210 -3.59 9.17 9.33
CA PHE A 210 -3.87 10.09 10.42
C PHE A 210 -2.63 10.71 11.06
N ARG A 211 -2.82 11.82 11.78
CA ARG A 211 -1.84 12.55 12.58
C ARG A 211 -2.43 12.86 13.94
N LEU A 212 -1.94 12.19 14.99
CA LEU A 212 -2.42 12.39 16.35
C LEU A 212 -1.97 13.73 16.95
N ASP A 213 -0.78 14.21 16.60
CA ASP A 213 -0.22 15.49 17.08
C ASP A 213 -1.08 16.71 16.71
N ARG A 214 -1.83 16.60 15.59
CA ARG A 214 -2.76 17.63 15.08
C ARG A 214 -4.23 17.20 15.10
N GLY A 215 -4.50 15.94 15.42
CA GLY A 215 -5.81 15.31 15.29
C GLY A 215 -6.39 15.41 13.88
N LEU A 216 -5.57 15.15 12.87
CA LEU A 216 -5.99 15.09 11.46
C LEU A 216 -6.16 13.63 11.04
N PHE A 217 -7.09 13.36 10.15
CA PHE A 217 -7.30 12.04 9.56
C PHE A 217 -8.01 12.18 8.22
N GLU A 218 -7.62 11.36 7.26
CA GLU A 218 -8.19 11.40 5.91
C GLU A 218 -8.04 10.06 5.21
N ALA A 219 -8.90 9.83 4.21
CA ALA A 219 -8.72 8.72 3.28
C ALA A 219 -7.39 8.92 2.51
N GLU A 220 -6.83 7.87 1.94
CA GLU A 220 -5.58 7.91 1.20
C GLU A 220 -5.74 7.10 -0.09
N SER A 221 -4.93 7.38 -1.12
CA SER A 221 -4.93 6.59 -2.35
C SER A 221 -4.33 5.20 -2.11
N GLY A 222 -4.54 4.28 -3.04
CA GLY A 222 -4.15 2.88 -2.87
C GLY A 222 -5.26 2.03 -2.25
N SER A 223 -5.06 0.73 -2.33
CA SER A 223 -5.95 -0.28 -1.76
C SER A 223 -5.08 -1.45 -1.35
N GLY A 224 -4.06 -1.15 -0.53
CA GLY A 224 -3.14 -2.16 -0.03
C GLY A 224 -3.87 -3.14 0.88
N GLN A 225 -3.44 -4.40 0.87
CA GLN A 225 -4.06 -5.46 1.65
C GLN A 225 -3.14 -5.90 2.79
N PHE A 226 -1.99 -6.53 2.52
CA PHE A 226 -1.16 -7.18 3.54
C PHE A 226 0.20 -6.50 3.79
N GLY A 227 0.54 -5.48 3.01
CA GLY A 227 1.87 -4.88 3.03
C GLY A 227 1.89 -3.42 2.66
N LEU A 228 2.67 -2.63 3.40
CA LEU A 228 2.92 -1.23 3.11
C LEU A 228 4.40 -0.91 3.35
N ALA A 229 5.13 -0.74 2.26
CA ALA A 229 6.46 -0.18 2.21
C ALA A 229 6.38 1.32 1.90
N ILE A 230 7.21 2.11 2.59
CA ILE A 230 7.35 3.55 2.34
C ILE A 230 8.84 3.82 2.17
N ASP A 231 9.28 4.43 1.06
CA ASP A 231 10.69 4.78 0.89
C ASP A 231 11.10 6.00 1.73
N ASP A 232 12.38 6.38 1.68
CA ASP A 232 12.92 7.58 2.37
C ASP A 232 12.20 8.90 2.01
N TRP A 233 11.54 8.94 0.85
CA TRP A 233 10.88 10.13 0.27
C TRP A 233 9.36 10.10 0.41
N GLY A 234 8.81 9.12 1.13
CA GLY A 234 7.37 9.01 1.36
C GLY A 234 6.59 8.41 0.19
N HIS A 235 7.23 7.84 -0.83
CA HIS A 235 6.55 7.05 -1.85
C HIS A 235 6.07 5.74 -1.25
N ARG A 236 4.82 5.37 -1.54
CA ARG A 236 4.17 4.18 -0.98
C ARG A 236 4.08 3.05 -1.99
N PHE A 237 4.48 1.86 -1.54
CA PHE A 237 4.40 0.61 -2.28
C PHE A 237 3.65 -0.42 -1.43
N PHE A 238 2.72 -1.16 -2.03
CA PHE A 238 1.87 -2.07 -1.28
C PHE A 238 1.53 -3.33 -2.06
N THR A 239 1.19 -4.37 -1.31
CA THR A 239 0.77 -5.68 -1.82
C THR A 239 -0.75 -5.79 -1.87
N GLN A 240 -1.23 -6.61 -2.79
CA GLN A 240 -2.53 -7.29 -2.73
C GLN A 240 -2.29 -8.79 -2.91
N ASN A 241 -3.27 -9.62 -2.58
CA ASN A 241 -3.12 -11.09 -2.56
C ASN A 241 -2.32 -11.69 -3.74
N THR A 242 -2.64 -11.30 -4.97
CA THR A 242 -1.99 -11.80 -6.21
C THR A 242 -0.98 -10.80 -6.81
N ILE A 243 -0.87 -9.59 -6.26
CA ILE A 243 -0.01 -8.53 -6.79
C ILE A 243 1.00 -8.14 -5.73
N HIS A 244 2.23 -8.64 -5.89
CA HIS A 244 3.32 -8.48 -4.92
C HIS A 244 3.85 -7.05 -4.81
N ILE A 245 3.61 -6.18 -5.79
CA ILE A 245 4.03 -4.78 -5.70
C ILE A 245 3.19 -3.84 -6.57
N GLN A 246 2.69 -2.80 -5.93
CA GLN A 246 1.99 -1.68 -6.58
C GLN A 246 2.47 -0.36 -6.01
N GLN A 247 2.33 0.71 -6.77
CA GLN A 247 2.56 2.08 -6.30
C GLN A 247 1.26 2.89 -6.38
N ALA A 248 1.07 3.82 -5.44
CA ALA A 248 0.10 4.91 -5.55
C ALA A 248 0.82 6.26 -5.78
N PRO A 249 0.99 6.73 -7.04
CA PRO A 249 1.84 7.88 -7.35
C PRO A 249 1.27 9.23 -6.93
N ILE A 250 -0.06 9.33 -6.74
CA ILE A 250 -0.73 10.58 -6.37
C ILE A 250 -1.44 10.36 -5.04
N ALA A 251 -1.10 11.19 -4.04
CA ALA A 251 -1.77 11.15 -2.74
C ALA A 251 -3.27 11.46 -2.86
N GLY A 252 -4.09 10.77 -2.06
CA GLY A 252 -5.54 10.83 -2.11
C GLY A 252 -6.11 12.24 -1.97
N ARG A 253 -5.45 13.12 -1.20
CA ARG A 253 -5.85 14.52 -1.03
C ARG A 253 -5.89 15.30 -2.36
N TYR A 254 -5.01 14.98 -3.30
CA TYR A 254 -5.02 15.61 -4.61
C TYR A 254 -6.09 15.01 -5.52
N LEU A 255 -6.35 13.70 -5.43
CA LEU A 255 -7.40 13.06 -6.23
C LEU A 255 -8.80 13.54 -5.82
N ARG A 256 -9.04 13.73 -4.52
CA ARG A 256 -10.35 14.09 -3.98
C ARG A 256 -10.71 15.58 -4.10
N ARG A 257 -9.78 16.45 -4.50
CA ARG A 257 -10.07 17.88 -4.67
C ARG A 257 -11.01 18.17 -5.85
N ASN A 258 -11.22 17.21 -6.75
CA ASN A 258 -12.26 17.25 -7.78
C ASN A 258 -13.14 15.99 -7.71
N PRO A 259 -14.35 16.08 -7.11
CA PRO A 259 -15.25 14.93 -6.98
C PRO A 259 -15.81 14.45 -8.33
N HIS A 260 -15.71 15.27 -9.39
CA HIS A 260 -16.20 14.96 -10.73
C HIS A 260 -15.21 14.16 -11.59
N TRP A 261 -14.01 13.93 -11.07
CA TRP A 261 -12.99 13.14 -11.72
C TRP A 261 -13.47 11.68 -11.88
N PRO A 262 -13.53 11.12 -13.11
CA PRO A 262 -13.94 9.72 -13.36
C PRO A 262 -12.97 8.65 -12.82
N GLY A 263 -11.96 9.07 -12.06
CA GLY A 263 -10.63 8.48 -11.91
C GLY A 263 -10.47 6.97 -12.10
N PRO A 264 -9.72 6.54 -13.14
CA PRO A 264 -9.39 5.15 -13.33
C PRO A 264 -8.05 4.85 -12.64
N LYS A 265 -8.12 4.20 -11.48
CA LYS A 265 -6.99 3.63 -10.70
C LYS A 265 -6.08 4.65 -10.00
N SER A 266 -6.15 4.63 -8.67
CA SER A 266 -5.21 5.33 -7.78
C SER A 266 -3.88 4.59 -7.63
N SER A 267 -3.78 3.38 -8.20
CA SER A 267 -2.64 2.47 -8.09
C SER A 267 -2.24 1.86 -9.44
N VAL A 268 -1.00 1.38 -9.52
CA VAL A 268 -0.46 0.68 -10.69
C VAL A 268 0.47 -0.44 -10.22
N ASN A 269 0.38 -1.61 -10.86
CA ASN A 269 1.39 -2.66 -10.71
C ASN A 269 2.68 -2.20 -11.38
N ILE A 270 3.78 -2.24 -10.63
CA ILE A 270 5.08 -1.71 -11.08
C ILE A 270 6.11 -2.81 -11.41
N SER A 271 5.75 -4.08 -11.28
CA SER A 271 6.61 -5.22 -11.65
C SER A 271 6.89 -5.21 -13.15
N ASP A 272 8.17 -5.38 -13.55
CA ASP A 272 8.55 -5.64 -14.94
C ASP A 272 8.63 -7.12 -15.31
N HIS A 273 8.47 -8.00 -14.33
CA HIS A 273 8.27 -9.42 -14.54
C HIS A 273 6.80 -9.79 -14.30
N ASP A 274 6.40 -10.90 -14.91
CA ASP A 274 5.11 -11.51 -14.61
C ASP A 274 5.02 -11.88 -13.12
N LEU A 275 3.87 -12.41 -12.70
CA LEU A 275 3.66 -12.86 -11.32
C LEU A 275 4.52 -14.07 -10.93
N VAL A 276 5.54 -14.43 -11.71
CA VAL A 276 6.37 -15.62 -11.54
C VAL A 276 7.16 -15.56 -10.23
N MET A 277 7.15 -16.68 -9.50
CA MET A 277 7.93 -16.92 -8.29
C MET A 277 8.60 -18.30 -8.33
N PHE A 278 9.71 -18.47 -7.61
CA PHE A 278 10.53 -19.68 -7.58
C PHE A 278 10.37 -20.45 -6.25
N GLN A 279 9.17 -20.96 -6.01
CA GLN A 279 8.86 -21.75 -4.81
C GLN A 279 9.59 -23.10 -4.80
N GLN A 280 9.85 -23.64 -3.61
CA GLN A 280 10.55 -24.93 -3.41
C GLN A 280 9.63 -26.04 -2.88
N THR A 281 8.40 -25.69 -2.53
CA THR A 281 7.35 -26.61 -2.08
C THR A 281 6.33 -26.82 -3.20
N PRO A 282 5.76 -28.02 -3.36
CA PRO A 282 4.60 -28.20 -4.22
C PRO A 282 3.37 -27.52 -3.59
N PRO A 283 2.38 -27.09 -4.40
CA PRO A 283 1.15 -26.55 -3.85
C PRO A 283 0.40 -27.60 -3.02
N PRO A 284 -0.32 -27.20 -1.96
CA PRO A 284 -1.16 -28.11 -1.19
C PRO A 284 -2.15 -28.85 -2.10
N TYR A 285 -2.42 -30.12 -1.77
CA TYR A 285 -3.31 -30.99 -2.56
C TYR A 285 -4.65 -30.31 -2.92
N TRP A 286 -5.32 -29.71 -1.94
CA TRP A 286 -6.61 -29.05 -2.16
C TRP A 286 -6.51 -27.87 -3.15
N ARG A 287 -5.39 -27.12 -3.12
CA ARG A 287 -5.18 -25.96 -3.98
C ARG A 287 -5.01 -26.41 -5.42
N LYS A 288 -4.21 -27.46 -5.65
CA LYS A 288 -4.02 -28.06 -6.96
C LYS A 288 -5.37 -28.53 -7.54
N GLU A 289 -6.09 -29.35 -6.79
CA GLU A 289 -7.38 -29.91 -7.20
C GLU A 289 -8.43 -28.81 -7.49
N ARG A 290 -8.56 -27.82 -6.59
CA ARG A 290 -9.47 -26.67 -6.79
C ARG A 290 -9.12 -25.89 -8.06
N THR A 291 -7.84 -25.66 -8.31
CA THR A 291 -7.36 -24.92 -9.48
C THR A 291 -7.67 -25.69 -10.76
N GLU A 292 -7.38 -26.99 -10.82
CA GLU A 292 -7.72 -27.85 -11.97
C GLU A 292 -9.22 -27.85 -12.27
N ARG A 293 -10.07 -27.93 -11.24
CA ARG A 293 -11.54 -27.85 -11.39
C ARG A 293 -11.99 -26.50 -11.96
N ARG A 294 -11.46 -25.39 -11.45
CA ARG A 294 -11.81 -24.04 -11.94
C ARG A 294 -11.32 -23.80 -13.35
N GLN A 295 -10.13 -24.29 -13.69
CA GLN A 295 -9.60 -24.19 -15.05
C GLN A 295 -10.47 -24.94 -16.04
N LYS A 296 -10.95 -26.14 -15.68
CA LYS A 296 -11.94 -26.87 -16.47
C LYS A 296 -13.23 -26.05 -16.64
N GLN A 297 -13.74 -25.44 -15.57
CA GLN A 297 -14.92 -24.57 -15.64
C GLN A 297 -14.70 -23.36 -16.55
N TYR A 298 -13.54 -22.71 -16.50
CA TYR A 298 -13.20 -21.58 -17.36
C TYR A 298 -13.13 -21.99 -18.82
N ALA A 299 -12.52 -23.15 -19.13
CA ALA A 299 -12.47 -23.70 -20.47
C ALA A 299 -13.87 -24.05 -21.01
N GLU A 300 -14.70 -24.72 -20.21
CA GLU A 300 -16.09 -25.06 -20.56
C GLU A 300 -16.94 -23.80 -20.78
N ALA A 301 -16.74 -22.77 -19.96
CA ALA A 301 -17.41 -21.47 -20.07
C ALA A 301 -16.78 -20.53 -21.11
N LYS A 302 -15.69 -20.94 -21.78
CA LYS A 302 -14.91 -20.12 -22.74
C LYS A 302 -14.51 -18.76 -22.18
N LEU A 303 -14.12 -18.74 -20.91
CA LEU A 303 -13.61 -17.55 -20.23
C LEU A 303 -12.10 -17.44 -20.48
N ASP A 304 -11.65 -16.25 -20.85
CA ASP A 304 -10.23 -15.90 -20.92
C ASP A 304 -9.70 -15.61 -19.51
N ARG A 305 -9.58 -16.67 -18.70
CA ARG A 305 -9.13 -16.63 -17.31
C ARG A 305 -8.21 -17.80 -17.04
N GLN A 306 -7.14 -17.53 -16.31
CA GLN A 306 -6.17 -18.53 -15.87
C GLN A 306 -5.92 -18.36 -14.37
N GLU A 307 -6.04 -19.44 -13.61
CA GLU A 307 -5.66 -19.54 -12.21
C GLU A 307 -4.42 -20.44 -12.08
N TYR A 308 -3.44 -19.99 -11.31
CA TYR A 308 -2.19 -20.70 -11.09
C TYR A 308 -2.19 -21.29 -9.68
N ALA A 309 -1.83 -22.58 -9.57
CA ALA A 309 -1.70 -23.24 -8.28
C ALA A 309 -0.29 -23.06 -7.68
N GLU A 310 0.71 -22.82 -8.53
CA GLU A 310 2.13 -22.75 -8.22
C GLU A 310 2.85 -21.81 -9.20
N ASP A 311 4.11 -21.50 -8.88
CA ASP A 311 5.04 -20.67 -9.65
C ASP A 311 4.58 -19.23 -9.87
N HIS A 312 3.45 -18.83 -9.30
CA HIS A 312 2.92 -17.47 -9.40
C HIS A 312 2.45 -16.96 -8.04
N PHE A 313 2.65 -15.67 -7.78
CA PHE A 313 2.17 -15.00 -6.57
C PHE A 313 0.68 -15.23 -6.38
N THR A 314 0.32 -15.78 -5.22
CA THR A 314 -1.08 -16.07 -4.85
C THR A 314 -1.40 -15.74 -3.40
N GLY A 315 -0.37 -15.44 -2.59
CA GLY A 315 -0.48 -15.05 -1.20
C GLY A 315 0.56 -14.00 -0.84
N SER A 316 0.71 -12.95 -1.68
CA SER A 316 1.63 -11.86 -1.41
C SER A 316 1.30 -11.19 -0.08
N SER A 317 2.31 -11.12 0.78
CA SER A 317 2.22 -10.79 2.20
C SER A 317 3.42 -9.97 2.63
N GLY A 318 3.27 -9.20 3.71
CA GLY A 318 4.24 -8.19 4.07
C GLY A 318 4.55 -7.25 2.91
N GLY A 319 5.72 -6.65 2.93
CA GLY A 319 6.14 -5.64 1.96
C GLY A 319 6.89 -4.54 2.68
N ILE A 320 8.23 -4.61 2.65
CA ILE A 320 9.08 -3.62 3.31
C ILE A 320 10.14 -3.07 2.38
N PHE A 321 10.32 -1.75 2.41
CA PHE A 321 11.46 -1.05 1.83
C PHE A 321 12.64 -1.22 2.79
N TYR A 322 13.69 -1.93 2.38
CA TYR A 322 14.84 -2.16 3.23
C TYR A 322 15.66 -0.88 3.40
N ASP A 323 15.68 -0.38 4.63
CA ASP A 323 16.29 0.89 5.03
C ASP A 323 17.23 0.74 6.25
N GLY A 324 17.67 -0.49 6.48
CA GLY A 324 18.66 -0.86 7.48
C GLY A 324 20.09 -0.62 7.00
N ASP A 325 21.03 -0.66 7.95
CA ASP A 325 22.46 -0.46 7.73
C ASP A 325 23.29 -1.73 7.99
N ALA A 326 22.64 -2.90 8.06
CA ALA A 326 23.33 -4.17 8.22
C ALA A 326 23.72 -4.79 6.88
N PHE A 327 22.87 -4.72 5.86
CA PHE A 327 23.09 -5.36 4.57
C PHE A 327 24.08 -4.56 3.73
N PRO A 328 24.71 -5.17 2.71
CA PRO A 328 25.46 -4.45 1.69
C PRO A 328 24.62 -3.33 1.03
N SER A 329 25.28 -2.28 0.56
CA SER A 329 24.61 -1.04 0.14
C SER A 329 23.67 -1.18 -1.06
N ASP A 330 23.89 -2.17 -1.92
CA ASP A 330 23.02 -2.54 -3.04
C ASP A 330 21.69 -3.18 -2.59
N TYR A 331 21.55 -3.51 -1.30
CA TYR A 331 20.30 -3.94 -0.72
C TYR A 331 19.42 -2.78 -0.24
N TYR A 332 20.03 -1.63 0.08
CA TYR A 332 19.31 -0.45 0.54
C TYR A 332 18.35 0.05 -0.55
N GLY A 333 17.08 0.15 -0.18
CA GLY A 333 16.00 0.62 -1.04
C GLY A 333 15.34 -0.43 -1.92
N SER A 334 15.71 -1.70 -1.78
CA SER A 334 14.92 -2.81 -2.32
C SER A 334 13.63 -3.02 -1.52
N VAL A 335 12.61 -3.55 -2.18
CA VAL A 335 11.38 -4.01 -1.54
C VAL A 335 11.43 -5.53 -1.38
N PHE A 336 11.19 -6.01 -0.16
CA PHE A 336 11.05 -7.43 0.13
C PHE A 336 9.58 -7.74 0.39
N THR A 337 9.10 -8.82 -0.24
CA THR A 337 7.70 -9.27 -0.16
C THR A 337 7.67 -10.75 0.14
N GLY A 338 6.91 -11.18 1.14
CA GLY A 338 6.66 -12.59 1.41
C GLY A 338 5.59 -13.14 0.48
N ASP A 339 5.61 -14.45 0.20
CA ASP A 339 4.44 -15.18 -0.27
C ASP A 339 4.15 -16.34 0.69
N VAL A 340 3.04 -16.25 1.42
CA VAL A 340 2.66 -17.27 2.40
C VAL A 340 2.27 -18.59 1.73
N ALA A 341 1.78 -18.57 0.50
CA ALA A 341 1.38 -19.78 -0.23
C ALA A 341 2.59 -20.50 -0.85
N GLY A 342 3.57 -19.74 -1.34
CA GLY A 342 4.81 -20.20 -1.96
C GLY A 342 5.98 -20.42 -0.99
N ASN A 343 5.80 -20.10 0.29
CA ASN A 343 6.80 -20.31 1.35
C ASN A 343 8.14 -19.61 1.06
N LEU A 344 8.10 -18.35 0.62
CA LEU A 344 9.27 -17.61 0.12
C LEU A 344 9.25 -16.11 0.45
N ILE A 345 10.40 -15.46 0.31
CA ILE A 345 10.58 -14.00 0.34
C ILE A 345 11.23 -13.60 -0.98
N HIS A 346 10.51 -12.77 -1.72
CA HIS A 346 10.91 -12.14 -2.97
C HIS A 346 11.59 -10.79 -2.71
N ARG A 347 12.45 -10.36 -3.63
CA ARG A 347 13.17 -9.08 -3.57
C ARG A 347 13.14 -8.36 -4.91
N ASP A 348 12.64 -7.14 -4.86
CA ASP A 348 12.61 -6.19 -5.96
C ASP A 348 13.57 -5.01 -5.74
N VAL A 349 14.24 -4.59 -6.81
CA VAL A 349 15.01 -3.35 -6.89
C VAL A 349 14.16 -2.30 -7.60
N LEU A 350 13.86 -1.21 -6.89
CA LEU A 350 13.09 -0.11 -7.45
C LEU A 350 13.96 0.80 -8.31
N THR A 351 13.58 0.98 -9.58
CA THR A 351 14.28 1.85 -10.52
C THR A 351 13.34 2.98 -10.99
N PRO A 352 13.72 4.26 -10.88
CA PRO A 352 12.90 5.35 -11.41
C PRO A 352 12.93 5.38 -12.94
N LEU A 353 11.84 5.82 -13.56
CA LEU A 353 11.75 6.02 -15.00
C LEU A 353 11.99 7.49 -15.38
N ALA A 354 12.63 7.71 -16.53
CA ALA A 354 12.96 9.06 -16.99
C ALA A 354 11.72 9.88 -17.39
N ASP A 355 10.66 9.24 -17.90
CA ASP A 355 9.45 9.90 -18.43
C ASP A 355 8.18 9.59 -17.63
N SER A 356 8.32 8.93 -16.47
CA SER A 356 7.20 8.52 -15.63
C SER A 356 7.51 8.75 -14.15
N PRO A 357 6.54 9.25 -13.36
CA PRO A 357 6.69 9.38 -11.90
C PRO A 357 6.61 8.04 -11.17
N VAL A 358 6.36 6.95 -11.91
CA VAL A 358 6.23 5.59 -11.39
C VAL A 358 7.58 4.90 -11.45
N PHE A 359 7.89 4.11 -10.41
CA PHE A 359 9.04 3.23 -10.40
C PHE A 359 8.77 1.97 -11.22
N VAL A 360 9.84 1.24 -11.54
CA VAL A 360 9.77 -0.14 -12.01
C VAL A 360 10.43 -1.01 -10.96
N ALA A 361 9.72 -2.06 -10.54
CA ALA A 361 10.22 -3.11 -9.67
C ALA A 361 10.80 -4.23 -10.54
N LYS A 362 12.05 -4.60 -10.25
CA LYS A 362 12.79 -5.62 -10.98
C LYS A 362 13.38 -6.62 -10.01
N ARG A 363 13.36 -7.91 -10.37
CA ARG A 363 14.21 -8.91 -9.73
C ARG A 363 15.66 -8.43 -9.64
N ALA A 364 16.26 -8.58 -8.46
CA ALA A 364 17.65 -8.21 -8.26
C ALA A 364 18.58 -9.06 -9.15
N GLU A 365 19.75 -8.51 -9.48
CA GLU A 365 20.76 -9.25 -10.23
C GLU A 365 21.21 -10.50 -9.44
N GLY A 366 21.18 -11.67 -10.11
CA GLY A 366 21.46 -12.96 -9.50
C GLY A 366 20.28 -13.62 -8.78
N GLU A 367 19.08 -13.03 -8.84
CA GLU A 367 17.82 -13.56 -8.30
C GLU A 367 16.75 -13.72 -9.40
N THR A 368 17.19 -13.91 -10.65
CA THR A 368 16.31 -14.06 -11.83
C THR A 368 15.79 -15.49 -12.02
N ASP A 369 16.36 -16.46 -11.30
CA ASP A 369 16.03 -17.90 -11.37
C ASP A 369 15.77 -18.52 -9.98
N ARG A 370 15.67 -17.68 -8.95
CA ARG A 370 15.53 -18.06 -7.53
C ARG A 370 14.92 -16.90 -6.75
N GLU A 371 14.51 -17.17 -5.52
CA GLU A 371 14.11 -16.13 -4.57
C GLU A 371 15.24 -15.72 -3.63
N PHE A 372 15.07 -14.58 -2.96
CA PHE A 372 16.00 -14.13 -1.91
C PHE A 372 16.04 -15.15 -0.76
N LEU A 373 14.87 -15.66 -0.36
CA LEU A 373 14.73 -16.82 0.52
C LEU A 373 13.58 -17.69 0.01
N ALA A 374 13.78 -19.00 -0.10
CA ALA A 374 12.70 -19.96 -0.29
C ALA A 374 12.84 -21.13 0.69
N SER A 375 11.74 -21.69 1.18
CA SER A 375 11.75 -22.82 2.11
C SER A 375 11.26 -24.10 1.46
N THR A 376 11.86 -25.24 1.81
CA THR A 376 11.29 -26.57 1.52
C THR A 376 10.28 -27.04 2.58
N ASP A 377 10.11 -26.28 3.67
CA ASP A 377 9.09 -26.52 4.69
C ASP A 377 7.75 -25.86 4.28
N PRO A 378 6.69 -26.63 3.96
CA PRO A 378 5.40 -26.08 3.55
C PRO A 378 4.66 -25.36 4.70
N TRP A 379 5.12 -25.46 5.95
CA TRP A 379 4.55 -24.72 7.09
C TRP A 379 5.08 -23.30 7.22
N PHE A 380 6.19 -22.95 6.56
CA PHE A 380 6.78 -21.61 6.64
C PHE A 380 5.89 -20.57 5.93
N ARG A 381 5.25 -19.66 6.67
CA ARG A 381 4.34 -18.64 6.15
C ARG A 381 4.90 -17.25 6.47
N PRO A 382 5.80 -16.68 5.64
CA PRO A 382 6.40 -15.37 5.89
C PRO A 382 5.36 -14.26 5.71
N ASP A 383 4.59 -13.99 6.77
CA ASP A 383 3.42 -13.12 6.75
C ASP A 383 3.80 -11.63 6.73
N ASN A 384 4.88 -11.26 7.41
CA ASN A 384 5.31 -9.87 7.50
C ASN A 384 6.83 -9.72 7.67
N LEU A 385 7.33 -8.51 7.39
CA LEU A 385 8.75 -8.17 7.40
C LEU A 385 8.97 -6.81 8.07
N THR A 386 10.04 -6.66 8.85
CA THR A 386 10.42 -5.39 9.46
C THR A 386 11.93 -5.19 9.53
N THR A 387 12.41 -3.94 9.50
CA THR A 387 13.82 -3.61 9.74
C THR A 387 14.02 -3.35 11.24
N GLY A 388 14.96 -4.05 11.86
CA GLY A 388 15.27 -3.86 13.28
C GLY A 388 16.19 -2.67 13.59
N PRO A 389 16.34 -2.29 14.88
CA PRO A 389 17.30 -1.28 15.32
C PRO A 389 18.76 -1.66 15.02
N ASP A 390 19.04 -2.96 14.84
CA ASP A 390 20.33 -3.51 14.44
C ASP A 390 20.58 -3.50 12.92
N GLY A 391 19.63 -2.99 12.14
CA GLY A 391 19.67 -2.90 10.69
C GLY A 391 19.37 -4.21 9.96
N ALA A 392 19.05 -5.29 10.69
CA ALA A 392 18.72 -6.58 10.10
C ALA A 392 17.30 -6.59 9.53
N LEU A 393 17.05 -7.55 8.62
CA LEU A 393 15.69 -7.85 8.15
C LEU A 393 15.09 -8.93 9.06
N TYR A 394 13.96 -8.64 9.69
CA TYR A 394 13.22 -9.59 10.51
C TYR A 394 12.05 -10.17 9.72
N VAL A 395 11.83 -11.47 9.88
CA VAL A 395 10.76 -12.23 9.23
C VAL A 395 9.79 -12.70 10.29
N VAL A 396 8.52 -12.35 10.13
CA VAL A 396 7.41 -12.85 10.93
C VAL A 396 6.80 -14.03 10.20
N ASP A 397 6.91 -15.22 10.80
CA ASP A 397 6.43 -16.48 10.25
C ASP A 397 5.24 -16.99 11.07
N PHE A 398 4.06 -16.98 10.44
CA PHE A 398 2.81 -17.43 11.07
C PHE A 398 2.84 -18.93 11.42
N TYR A 399 3.67 -19.72 10.72
CA TYR A 399 3.92 -21.15 10.91
C TYR A 399 2.68 -22.05 11.07
N ARG A 400 1.97 -22.28 9.95
CA ARG A 400 0.74 -23.09 9.91
C ARG A 400 0.71 -24.09 8.76
N GLN A 401 0.04 -25.22 8.99
CA GLN A 401 -0.25 -26.20 7.93
C GLN A 401 -1.12 -25.59 6.82
N HIS A 402 -2.15 -24.83 7.19
CA HIS A 402 -3.09 -24.16 6.28
C HIS A 402 -3.17 -22.67 6.62
N ILE A 403 -3.10 -21.82 5.59
CA ILE A 403 -3.10 -20.36 5.73
C ILE A 403 -4.32 -19.71 5.06
N GLU A 404 -5.18 -20.49 4.42
CA GLU A 404 -6.29 -19.99 3.61
C GLU A 404 -7.61 -20.03 4.37
N THR A 405 -8.47 -19.03 4.14
CA THR A 405 -9.80 -19.01 4.74
C THR A 405 -10.66 -20.18 4.23
N PRO A 406 -11.35 -20.92 5.12
CA PRO A 406 -12.16 -22.08 4.73
C PRO A 406 -13.22 -21.78 3.65
N VAL A 407 -13.68 -20.53 3.56
CA VAL A 407 -14.68 -20.08 2.58
C VAL A 407 -14.20 -20.19 1.12
N SER A 408 -12.89 -20.20 0.90
CA SER A 408 -12.28 -20.26 -0.44
C SER A 408 -12.12 -21.70 -0.98
N ILE A 409 -12.40 -22.70 -0.15
CA ILE A 409 -12.14 -24.12 -0.40
C ILE A 409 -13.48 -24.86 -0.63
N PRO A 410 -13.62 -25.70 -1.68
CA PRO A 410 -14.77 -26.59 -1.85
C PRO A 410 -14.98 -27.55 -0.67
N GLU A 411 -16.24 -27.83 -0.30
CA GLU A 411 -16.55 -28.58 0.92
C GLU A 411 -15.98 -30.00 0.94
N ASP A 412 -15.99 -30.69 -0.21
CA ASP A 412 -15.42 -32.04 -0.35
C ASP A 412 -13.90 -32.09 -0.15
N LEU A 413 -13.21 -30.95 -0.33
CA LEU A 413 -11.77 -30.85 -0.12
C LEU A 413 -11.39 -30.53 1.33
N LYS A 414 -12.36 -30.19 2.19
CA LYS A 414 -12.13 -29.84 3.61
C LYS A 414 -12.17 -31.03 4.55
N GLU A 415 -12.72 -32.16 4.13
CA GLU A 415 -13.05 -33.30 5.02
C GLU A 415 -11.89 -33.74 5.92
N ASP A 416 -10.66 -33.69 5.40
CA ASP A 416 -9.43 -34.10 6.11
C ASP A 416 -8.53 -32.91 6.54
N MET A 417 -9.03 -31.68 6.52
CA MET A 417 -8.25 -30.47 6.86
C MET A 417 -8.48 -30.04 8.31
N ASP A 418 -7.38 -29.83 9.04
CA ASP A 418 -7.41 -29.16 10.33
C ASP A 418 -6.88 -27.72 10.19
N PHE A 419 -7.81 -26.77 10.11
CA PHE A 419 -7.50 -25.34 9.99
C PHE A 419 -6.87 -24.72 11.24
N LEU A 420 -6.91 -25.41 12.38
CA LEU A 420 -6.29 -24.97 13.63
C LEU A 420 -4.93 -25.62 13.87
N ASN A 421 -4.50 -26.55 13.01
CA ASN A 421 -3.23 -27.23 13.18
C ASN A 421 -2.06 -26.24 13.07
N GLY A 422 -1.32 -26.10 14.18
CA GLY A 422 -0.24 -25.13 14.33
C GLY A 422 -0.63 -23.82 15.03
N ASN A 423 -1.85 -23.66 15.55
CA ASN A 423 -2.27 -22.43 16.28
C ASN A 423 -1.54 -22.15 17.60
N ASP A 424 -0.65 -23.06 17.99
CA ASP A 424 0.29 -22.93 19.09
C ASP A 424 1.72 -22.60 18.63
N LYS A 425 1.92 -22.37 17.31
CA LYS A 425 3.23 -22.17 16.67
C LYS A 425 3.35 -20.79 16.06
N GLY A 426 4.58 -20.36 15.85
CA GLY A 426 4.87 -19.06 15.29
C GLY A 426 6.33 -18.70 15.53
N ARG A 427 6.96 -18.03 14.57
CA ARG A 427 8.41 -17.82 14.59
C ARG A 427 8.77 -16.43 14.13
N ILE A 428 9.84 -15.91 14.70
CA ILE A 428 10.50 -14.69 14.26
C ILE A 428 11.94 -15.06 13.93
N TYR A 429 12.33 -14.78 12.69
CA TYR A 429 13.71 -14.93 12.25
C TYR A 429 14.36 -13.57 12.00
N ARG A 430 15.68 -13.55 12.04
CA ARG A 430 16.50 -12.41 11.65
C ARG A 430 17.49 -12.84 10.58
N ILE A 431 17.53 -12.10 9.49
CA ILE A 431 18.47 -12.27 8.39
C ILE A 431 19.56 -11.19 8.48
N LEU A 432 20.81 -11.61 8.37
CA LEU A 432 22.02 -10.77 8.47
C LEU A 432 23.05 -11.23 7.43
N PRO A 433 23.97 -10.36 6.99
CA PRO A 433 25.12 -10.84 6.22
C PRO A 433 25.97 -11.81 7.05
N THR A 434 26.60 -12.79 6.39
CA THR A 434 27.53 -13.73 7.06
C THR A 434 28.74 -13.02 7.66
N THR A 435 29.10 -11.86 7.12
CA THR A 435 30.17 -10.98 7.63
C THR A 435 29.75 -10.18 8.86
N ALA A 436 28.46 -10.11 9.19
CA ALA A 436 28.01 -9.47 10.41
C ALA A 436 28.56 -10.27 11.60
N LYS A 437 29.52 -9.67 12.32
CA LYS A 437 29.88 -10.11 13.67
C LYS A 437 28.59 -10.22 14.48
N ASN A 438 28.46 -11.21 15.36
CA ASN A 438 27.32 -11.34 16.27
C ASN A 438 27.02 -9.95 16.87
N ARG A 439 26.01 -9.26 16.33
CA ARG A 439 25.66 -7.92 16.79
C ARG A 439 24.89 -8.20 18.08
N PRO A 440 25.42 -7.81 19.27
CA PRO A 440 24.65 -7.94 20.50
C PRO A 440 23.32 -7.21 20.35
N ALA A 441 22.33 -7.59 21.16
CA ALA A 441 21.06 -6.88 21.22
C ALA A 441 21.33 -5.37 21.28
N VAL A 442 20.86 -4.64 20.26
CA VAL A 442 21.03 -3.20 20.23
C VAL A 442 20.16 -2.64 21.36
N SER A 443 20.74 -1.77 22.19
CA SER A 443 20.02 -1.04 23.24
C SER A 443 19.93 0.44 22.85
N PRO A 444 18.91 0.86 22.08
CA PRO A 444 18.80 2.23 21.59
C PRO A 444 18.74 3.29 22.67
N ASN A 445 18.00 2.99 23.74
CA ASN A 445 17.75 3.86 24.90
C ASN A 445 17.35 5.30 24.51
N LEU A 446 16.53 5.46 23.46
CA LEU A 446 16.22 6.78 22.91
C LEU A 446 15.32 7.60 23.83
N ARG A 447 14.45 6.99 24.66
CA ARG A 447 13.63 7.73 25.66
C ARG A 447 14.44 8.67 26.50
N ASN A 448 15.62 8.22 26.92
CA ASN A 448 16.39 8.86 27.96
C ASN A 448 17.43 9.83 27.40
N ARG A 449 17.62 9.86 26.07
CA ARG A 449 18.47 10.85 25.40
C ARG A 449 17.88 12.25 25.51
N LYS A 450 18.72 13.27 25.62
CA LYS A 450 18.31 14.68 25.58
C LYS A 450 17.81 15.05 24.16
N PRO A 451 16.93 16.06 24.02
CA PRO A 451 16.46 16.50 22.71
C PRO A 451 17.58 16.83 21.71
N ALA A 452 18.66 17.49 22.13
CA ALA A 452 19.82 17.75 21.26
C ALA A 452 20.49 16.47 20.74
N GLU A 453 20.61 15.44 21.58
CA GLU A 453 21.16 14.13 21.19
C GLU A 453 20.23 13.41 20.21
N LEU A 454 18.91 13.60 20.29
CA LEU A 454 17.98 13.07 19.29
C LEU A 454 18.12 13.77 17.93
N VAL A 455 18.47 15.06 17.89
CA VAL A 455 18.75 15.76 16.63
C VAL A 455 19.94 15.13 15.92
N GLU A 456 20.99 14.73 16.65
CA GLU A 456 22.14 14.02 16.09
C GLU A 456 21.73 12.65 15.52
N VAL A 457 20.79 11.95 16.15
CA VAL A 457 20.27 10.65 15.69
C VAL A 457 19.50 10.76 14.36
N LEU A 458 19.00 11.95 13.97
CA LEU A 458 18.42 12.15 12.64
C LEU A 458 19.42 11.90 11.50
N ALA A 459 20.73 11.86 11.80
CA ALA A 459 21.80 11.53 10.85
C ALA A 459 22.19 10.04 10.82
N HIS A 460 21.51 9.18 11.59
CA HIS A 460 21.84 7.75 11.65
C HIS A 460 21.60 7.04 10.29
N PRO A 461 22.47 6.11 9.85
CA PRO A 461 22.33 5.42 8.56
C PRO A 461 21.09 4.50 8.46
N ASN A 462 20.77 3.77 9.52
CA ASN A 462 19.51 3.01 9.63
C ASN A 462 18.32 3.96 9.88
N ARG A 463 17.30 3.89 9.03
CA ARG A 463 16.13 4.78 9.08
C ARG A 463 15.27 4.58 10.33
N TRP A 464 15.23 3.39 10.90
CA TRP A 464 14.51 3.12 12.14
C TRP A 464 14.88 4.16 13.20
N TRP A 465 16.17 4.41 13.40
CA TRP A 465 16.70 5.40 14.34
C TRP A 465 16.24 6.82 14.02
N ARG A 466 16.28 7.21 12.75
CA ARG A 466 15.87 8.55 12.30
C ARG A 466 14.38 8.80 12.57
N LEU A 467 13.53 7.83 12.24
CA LEU A 467 12.09 7.92 12.48
C LEU A 467 11.76 7.94 13.98
N GLN A 468 12.41 7.10 14.80
CA GLN A 468 12.21 7.14 16.25
C GLN A 468 12.64 8.48 16.85
N ALA A 469 13.80 9.02 16.44
CA ALA A 469 14.26 10.32 16.91
C ALA A 469 13.32 11.46 16.50
N GLN A 470 12.85 11.48 15.25
CA GLN A 470 11.87 12.46 14.79
C GLN A 470 10.55 12.36 15.56
N ARG A 471 10.00 11.15 15.74
CA ARG A 471 8.79 10.92 16.54
C ARG A 471 8.97 11.47 17.96
N LEU A 472 10.05 11.11 18.64
CA LEU A 472 10.32 11.57 20.01
C LEU A 472 10.52 13.09 20.11
N LEU A 473 11.18 13.72 19.13
CA LEU A 473 11.30 15.18 19.08
C LEU A 473 9.91 15.84 18.97
N LEU A 474 9.02 15.27 18.16
CA LEU A 474 7.65 15.74 18.01
C LEU A 474 6.80 15.55 19.28
N GLU A 475 6.93 14.39 19.93
CA GLU A 475 6.25 14.09 21.20
C GLU A 475 6.70 15.04 22.32
N ARG A 476 8.00 15.36 22.39
CA ARG A 476 8.58 16.23 23.44
C ARG A 476 8.32 17.72 23.23
N ARG A 477 8.18 18.17 21.98
CA ARG A 477 7.93 19.58 21.61
C ARG A 477 8.95 20.58 22.17
N ASP A 478 10.19 20.16 22.39
CA ASP A 478 11.24 21.05 22.89
C ASP A 478 11.72 21.97 21.75
N LEU A 479 11.50 23.28 21.87
CA LEU A 479 11.88 24.25 20.85
C LEU A 479 13.36 24.64 20.90
N SER A 480 14.11 24.22 21.93
CA SER A 480 15.54 24.52 22.05
C SER A 480 16.38 23.87 20.93
N VAL A 481 15.87 22.83 20.27
CA VAL A 481 16.55 22.14 19.16
C VAL A 481 16.41 22.84 17.80
N VAL A 482 15.54 23.85 17.68
CA VAL A 482 15.25 24.53 16.39
C VAL A 482 16.52 25.07 15.70
N PRO A 483 17.50 25.70 16.40
CA PRO A 483 18.73 26.14 15.76
C PRO A 483 19.53 24.99 15.13
N GLN A 484 19.64 23.84 15.82
CA GLN A 484 20.36 22.67 15.32
C GLN A 484 19.66 22.06 14.10
N LEU A 485 18.34 21.95 14.14
CA LEU A 485 17.53 21.46 13.01
C LEU A 485 17.68 22.38 11.78
N ARG A 486 17.71 23.69 11.96
CA ARG A 486 17.96 24.65 10.86
C ARG A 486 19.34 24.46 10.25
N THR A 487 20.36 24.20 11.07
CA THR A 487 21.71 23.89 10.60
C THR A 487 21.73 22.59 9.79
N LEU A 488 21.11 21.52 10.28
CA LEU A 488 21.02 20.25 9.55
C LEU A 488 20.35 20.43 8.19
N LEU A 489 19.18 21.07 8.15
CA LEU A 489 18.45 21.36 6.91
C LEU A 489 19.28 22.18 5.92
N ALA A 490 20.12 23.10 6.38
CA ALA A 490 20.88 23.97 5.50
C ALA A 490 22.21 23.39 5.01
N GLN A 491 22.86 22.50 5.78
CA GLN A 491 24.27 22.17 5.60
C GLN A 491 24.59 20.67 5.53
N HIS A 492 23.69 19.79 6.00
CA HIS A 492 24.00 18.37 6.04
C HIS A 492 24.11 17.79 4.63
N GLN A 493 25.10 16.92 4.39
CA GLN A 493 25.37 16.38 3.05
C GLN A 493 24.32 15.36 2.60
N ASP A 494 23.86 14.51 3.52
CA ASP A 494 22.80 13.54 3.24
C ASP A 494 21.42 14.23 3.14
N PRO A 495 20.75 14.16 1.97
CA PRO A 495 19.42 14.75 1.76
C PRO A 495 18.33 14.15 2.64
N ARG A 496 18.45 12.88 3.07
CA ARG A 496 17.49 12.24 3.97
C ARG A 496 17.49 12.93 5.33
N VAL A 497 18.68 13.28 5.83
CA VAL A 497 18.84 14.01 7.10
C VAL A 497 18.27 15.42 6.99
N ARG A 498 18.50 16.11 5.86
CA ARG A 498 17.86 17.41 5.59
C ARG A 498 16.34 17.29 5.63
N LEU A 499 15.78 16.22 5.05
CA LEU A 499 14.34 15.98 5.05
C LEU A 499 13.77 15.68 6.44
N HIS A 500 14.46 14.87 7.24
CA HIS A 500 14.10 14.65 8.65
C HIS A 500 14.10 15.96 9.45
N ALA A 501 15.12 16.81 9.26
CA ALA A 501 15.16 18.12 9.90
C ALA A 501 14.01 19.03 9.42
N PHE A 502 13.67 19.00 8.13
CA PHE A 502 12.56 19.75 7.53
C PHE A 502 11.22 19.40 8.16
N TYR A 503 10.89 18.10 8.27
CA TYR A 503 9.64 17.65 8.85
C TYR A 503 9.61 17.67 10.38
N THR A 504 10.76 17.61 11.05
CA THR A 504 10.83 17.88 12.49
C THR A 504 10.51 19.35 12.77
N LEU A 505 11.05 20.29 11.98
CA LEU A 505 10.69 21.71 12.07
C LEU A 505 9.20 21.94 11.75
N GLU A 506 8.64 21.21 10.77
CA GLU A 506 7.21 21.25 10.44
C GLU A 506 6.36 20.81 11.63
N GLY A 507 6.69 19.67 12.24
CA GLY A 507 5.97 19.11 13.38
C GLY A 507 6.03 20.01 14.62
N LEU A 508 7.17 20.67 14.85
CA LEU A 508 7.36 21.64 15.94
C LEU A 508 6.74 23.02 15.66
N ASN A 509 6.07 23.20 14.52
CA ASN A 509 5.58 24.51 14.05
C ASN A 509 6.67 25.59 13.97
N ALA A 510 7.91 25.19 13.71
CA ALA A 510 9.09 26.06 13.61
C ALA A 510 9.59 26.25 12.16
N LEU A 511 8.90 25.64 11.19
CA LEU A 511 9.21 25.74 9.77
C LEU A 511 8.71 27.05 9.16
N SER A 512 9.64 27.95 8.83
CA SER A 512 9.33 29.22 8.18
C SER A 512 9.23 29.12 6.66
N ARG A 513 8.51 30.07 6.05
CA ARG A 513 8.41 30.29 4.61
C ARG A 513 9.76 30.24 3.87
N ASP A 514 10.81 30.88 4.39
CA ASP A 514 12.13 30.90 3.74
C ASP A 514 12.82 29.53 3.70
N LEU A 515 12.60 28.71 4.74
CA LEU A 515 13.11 27.34 4.77
C LEU A 515 12.38 26.45 3.75
N VAL A 516 11.08 26.68 3.56
CA VAL A 516 10.33 26.01 2.49
C VAL A 516 10.82 26.42 1.12
N GLN A 517 11.05 27.71 0.87
CA GLN A 517 11.65 28.16 -0.40
C GLN A 517 13.02 27.52 -0.64
N LYS A 518 13.86 27.40 0.40
CA LYS A 518 15.16 26.73 0.29
C LYS A 518 15.00 25.25 -0.05
N ALA A 519 14.07 24.54 0.58
CA ALA A 519 13.80 23.12 0.27
C ALA A 519 13.32 22.92 -1.18
N MET A 520 12.50 23.82 -1.72
CA MET A 520 12.10 23.80 -3.15
C MET A 520 13.30 23.92 -4.10
N GLN A 521 14.44 24.43 -3.63
CA GLN A 521 15.66 24.67 -4.41
C GLN A 521 16.79 23.69 -4.04
N ASP A 522 16.51 22.68 -3.22
CA ASP A 522 17.50 21.70 -2.79
C ASP A 522 18.09 20.93 -3.99
N ALA A 523 19.36 20.55 -3.90
CA ALA A 523 20.03 19.79 -4.94
C ALA A 523 19.37 18.41 -5.18
N HIS A 524 18.80 17.81 -4.14
CA HIS A 524 18.17 16.49 -4.22
C HIS A 524 16.67 16.58 -4.55
N PRO A 525 16.18 15.85 -5.57
CA PRO A 525 14.78 15.93 -6.00
C PRO A 525 13.78 15.61 -4.88
N GLY A 526 14.03 14.57 -4.08
CA GLY A 526 13.13 14.21 -2.97
C GLY A 526 12.91 15.34 -1.95
N VAL A 527 13.93 16.18 -1.68
CA VAL A 527 13.74 17.35 -0.79
C VAL A 527 12.92 18.43 -1.50
N ARG A 528 13.09 18.62 -2.82
CA ARG A 528 12.29 19.55 -3.61
C ARG A 528 10.81 19.15 -3.65
N GLU A 529 10.49 17.86 -3.77
CA GLU A 529 9.12 17.34 -3.74
C GLU A 529 8.40 17.76 -2.44
N HIS A 530 9.04 17.52 -1.29
CA HIS A 530 8.48 17.91 0.00
C HIS A 530 8.47 19.43 0.21
N GLY A 531 9.46 20.15 -0.34
CA GLY A 531 9.45 21.61 -0.41
C GLY A 531 8.21 22.13 -1.12
N LEU A 532 7.82 21.52 -2.25
CA LEU A 532 6.61 21.87 -3.01
C LEU A 532 5.32 21.57 -2.22
N MET A 533 5.24 20.40 -1.57
CA MET A 533 4.10 20.04 -0.73
C MET A 533 3.87 21.06 0.40
N LEU A 534 4.93 21.50 1.07
CA LEU A 534 4.80 22.49 2.16
C LEU A 534 4.71 23.93 1.66
N ALA A 535 5.09 24.21 0.41
CA ALA A 535 4.89 25.51 -0.24
C ALA A 535 3.40 25.83 -0.47
N GLU A 536 2.53 24.82 -0.48
CA GLU A 536 1.06 25.00 -0.55
C GLU A 536 0.53 25.92 0.56
N ARG A 537 1.23 26.01 1.71
CA ARG A 537 0.88 26.90 2.83
C ARG A 537 1.21 28.38 2.58
N TYR A 538 1.97 28.69 1.53
CA TYR A 538 2.53 30.01 1.26
C TYR A 538 2.17 30.48 -0.16
N PRO A 539 1.00 31.14 -0.34
CA PRO A 539 0.52 31.55 -1.66
C PRO A 539 1.49 32.46 -2.44
N ASP A 540 2.35 33.20 -1.75
CA ASP A 540 3.37 34.07 -2.34
C ASP A 540 4.54 33.28 -2.99
N LEU A 541 4.66 31.98 -2.70
CA LEU A 541 5.60 31.08 -3.38
C LEU A 541 5.06 30.50 -4.69
N LEU A 542 3.83 30.81 -5.07
CA LEU A 542 3.23 30.32 -6.32
C LEU A 542 4.12 30.57 -7.56
N PRO A 543 4.75 31.74 -7.77
CA PRO A 543 5.61 31.94 -8.92
C PRO A 543 6.82 30.99 -8.98
N GLN A 544 7.40 30.66 -7.81
CA GLN A 544 8.50 29.71 -7.70
C GLN A 544 8.00 28.30 -7.94
N LEU A 545 6.83 27.94 -7.38
CA LEU A 545 6.18 26.65 -7.56
C LEU A 545 5.88 26.38 -9.04
N LEU A 546 5.30 27.34 -9.76
CA LEU A 546 4.99 27.19 -11.18
C LEU A 546 6.24 26.96 -12.04
N LYS A 547 7.41 27.49 -11.66
CA LYS A 547 8.68 27.19 -12.36
C LYS A 547 9.09 25.73 -12.21
N MET A 548 8.79 25.11 -11.07
CA MET A 548 9.14 23.72 -10.76
C MET A 548 8.35 22.69 -11.57
N ILE A 549 7.30 23.10 -12.28
CA ILE A 549 6.62 22.27 -13.30
C ILE A 549 7.61 21.84 -14.41
N GLY A 550 8.65 22.65 -14.65
CA GLY A 550 9.71 22.34 -15.60
C GLY A 550 10.94 21.64 -14.99
N ASP A 551 10.86 21.13 -13.75
CA ASP A 551 11.99 20.42 -13.13
C ASP A 551 12.41 19.20 -13.96
N SER A 552 13.70 18.86 -13.91
CA SER A 552 14.26 17.71 -14.62
C SER A 552 13.83 16.38 -14.03
N SER A 553 13.49 16.33 -12.74
CA SER A 553 12.88 15.16 -12.12
C SER A 553 11.38 15.14 -12.42
N VAL A 554 10.90 14.03 -12.99
CA VAL A 554 9.49 13.86 -13.31
C VAL A 554 8.62 13.82 -12.05
N GLN A 555 9.13 13.26 -10.95
CA GLN A 555 8.46 13.27 -9.65
C GLN A 555 8.28 14.70 -9.14
N VAL A 556 9.33 15.52 -9.17
CA VAL A 556 9.27 16.94 -8.79
C VAL A 556 8.31 17.71 -9.69
N ALA A 557 8.36 17.51 -11.01
CA ALA A 557 7.47 18.16 -11.97
C ALA A 557 5.99 17.76 -11.74
N LEU A 558 5.71 16.48 -11.47
CA LEU A 558 4.38 16.01 -11.11
C LEU A 558 3.91 16.65 -9.80
N GLN A 559 4.75 16.64 -8.76
CA GLN A 559 4.41 17.22 -7.46
C GLN A 559 4.17 18.73 -7.58
N ALA A 560 4.94 19.45 -8.41
CA ALA A 560 4.72 20.85 -8.69
C ALA A 560 3.36 21.08 -9.37
N CYS A 561 2.97 20.23 -10.33
CA CYS A 561 1.66 20.25 -10.97
C CYS A 561 0.52 20.01 -9.95
N LEU A 562 0.67 19.00 -9.08
CA LEU A 562 -0.28 18.70 -8.01
C LEU A 562 -0.42 19.88 -7.05
N SER A 563 0.70 20.44 -6.59
CA SER A 563 0.73 21.58 -5.66
C SER A 563 0.16 22.86 -6.30
N ALA A 564 0.45 23.11 -7.58
CA ALA A 564 -0.07 24.27 -8.32
C ALA A 564 -1.60 24.24 -8.40
N GLY A 565 -2.16 23.05 -8.59
CA GLY A 565 -3.61 22.86 -8.65
C GLY A 565 -4.35 23.10 -7.32
N GLN A 566 -3.67 23.41 -6.21
CA GLN A 566 -4.29 23.93 -4.99
C GLN A 566 -4.71 25.41 -5.12
N PHE A 567 -4.15 26.12 -6.10
CA PHE A 567 -4.40 27.54 -6.31
C PHE A 567 -5.35 27.79 -7.48
N THR A 568 -6.11 28.87 -7.42
CA THR A 568 -7.10 29.26 -8.44
C THR A 568 -6.64 30.43 -9.34
N ASN A 569 -5.37 30.83 -9.22
CA ASN A 569 -4.82 31.96 -9.97
C ASN A 569 -4.81 31.70 -11.49
N PRO A 570 -5.13 32.68 -12.36
CA PRO A 570 -5.07 32.50 -13.82
C PRO A 570 -3.72 31.99 -14.37
N ALA A 571 -2.61 32.31 -13.71
CA ALA A 571 -1.28 31.79 -14.07
C ALA A 571 -1.19 30.26 -13.93
N VAL A 572 -1.96 29.67 -13.00
CA VAL A 572 -2.06 28.21 -12.82
C VAL A 572 -2.72 27.58 -14.05
N VAL A 573 -3.80 28.17 -14.57
CA VAL A 573 -4.48 27.67 -15.78
C VAL A 573 -3.51 27.64 -16.96
N ALA A 574 -2.74 28.73 -17.15
CA ALA A 574 -1.73 28.79 -18.22
C ALA A 574 -0.64 27.73 -18.04
N ALA A 575 -0.15 27.52 -16.82
CA ALA A 575 0.86 26.52 -16.53
C ALA A 575 0.34 25.08 -16.71
N LEU A 576 -0.87 24.78 -16.24
CA LEU A 576 -1.49 23.46 -16.41
C LEU A 576 -1.79 23.16 -17.89
N ALA A 577 -2.14 24.17 -18.70
CA ALA A 577 -2.28 24.01 -20.14
C ALA A 577 -0.94 23.58 -20.78
N GLN A 578 0.18 24.17 -20.36
CA GLN A 578 1.52 23.76 -20.82
C GLN A 578 1.87 22.33 -20.38
N VAL A 579 1.49 21.95 -19.16
CA VAL A 579 1.67 20.57 -18.67
C VAL A 579 0.96 19.58 -19.58
N VAL A 580 -0.34 19.77 -19.85
CA VAL A 580 -1.10 18.83 -20.69
C VAL A 580 -0.58 18.84 -22.12
N GLN A 581 -0.19 20.00 -22.65
CA GLN A 581 0.43 20.09 -23.98
C GLN A 581 1.71 19.25 -24.09
N LYS A 582 2.55 19.24 -23.05
CA LYS A 582 3.84 18.54 -23.05
C LYS A 582 3.72 17.06 -22.65
N HIS A 583 2.83 16.76 -21.71
CA HIS A 583 2.74 15.46 -21.03
C HIS A 583 1.43 14.73 -21.28
N SER A 584 0.73 15.02 -22.40
CA SER A 584 -0.59 14.43 -22.71
C SER A 584 -0.56 12.91 -22.72
N GLU A 585 0.55 12.27 -23.08
CA GLU A 585 0.68 10.80 -23.09
C GLU A 585 0.82 10.20 -21.69
N ASN A 586 1.31 10.96 -20.72
CA ASN A 586 1.48 10.48 -19.35
C ASN A 586 0.18 10.66 -18.54
N GLY A 587 -0.45 9.52 -18.17
CA GLY A 587 -1.72 9.50 -17.45
C GLY A 587 -1.69 10.17 -16.07
N TRP A 588 -0.53 10.20 -15.41
CA TRP A 588 -0.38 10.83 -14.10
C TRP A 588 -0.40 12.36 -14.20
N PHE A 589 0.21 12.94 -15.24
CA PHE A 589 0.11 14.38 -15.48
C PHE A 589 -1.29 14.79 -15.90
N ARG A 590 -1.98 14.00 -16.73
CA ARG A 590 -3.41 14.23 -17.04
C ARG A 590 -4.24 14.25 -15.76
N THR A 591 -4.06 13.24 -14.91
CA THR A 591 -4.74 13.13 -13.62
C THR A 591 -4.40 14.30 -12.69
N ALA A 592 -3.12 14.69 -12.59
CA ALA A 592 -2.68 15.83 -11.81
C ALA A 592 -3.31 17.15 -12.28
N VAL A 593 -3.49 17.35 -13.58
CA VAL A 593 -4.19 18.54 -14.10
C VAL A 593 -5.69 18.45 -13.78
N LEU A 594 -6.35 17.40 -14.24
CA LEU A 594 -7.81 17.27 -14.22
C LEU A 594 -8.38 17.10 -12.81
N SER A 595 -7.57 16.63 -11.86
CA SER A 595 -7.94 16.62 -10.46
C SER A 595 -8.07 18.02 -9.86
N SER A 596 -7.54 19.09 -10.45
CA SER A 596 -7.64 20.45 -9.89
C SER A 596 -8.85 21.23 -10.44
N PRO A 597 -9.41 22.19 -9.68
CA PRO A 597 -10.43 23.11 -10.22
C PRO A 597 -9.94 23.90 -11.44
N ALA A 598 -8.72 24.46 -11.38
CA ALA A 598 -8.14 25.23 -12.48
C ALA A 598 -7.87 24.36 -13.73
N GLY A 599 -7.39 23.13 -13.52
CA GLY A 599 -7.10 22.18 -14.59
C GLY A 599 -8.33 21.45 -15.15
N SER A 600 -9.52 21.70 -14.60
CA SER A 600 -10.78 21.19 -15.13
C SER A 600 -11.76 22.32 -15.47
N SER A 601 -11.27 23.56 -15.60
CA SER A 601 -12.12 24.72 -15.85
C SER A 601 -12.33 24.99 -17.36
N PRO A 602 -13.39 25.71 -17.75
CA PRO A 602 -13.59 26.16 -19.13
C PRO A 602 -12.44 27.04 -19.67
N GLU A 603 -11.75 27.76 -18.79
CA GLU A 603 -10.61 28.62 -19.12
C GLU A 603 -9.40 27.78 -19.54
N LEU A 604 -9.20 26.59 -18.98
CA LEU A 604 -8.16 25.67 -19.44
C LEU A 604 -8.38 25.29 -20.91
N LEU A 605 -9.58 24.82 -21.25
CA LEU A 605 -9.92 24.45 -22.62
C LEU A 605 -9.75 25.63 -23.58
N SER A 606 -10.15 26.83 -23.16
CA SER A 606 -9.98 28.07 -23.93
C SER A 606 -8.51 28.43 -24.13
N THR A 607 -7.66 28.16 -23.13
CA THR A 607 -6.22 28.38 -23.21
C THR A 607 -5.57 27.41 -24.21
N LEU A 608 -5.92 26.13 -24.16
CA LEU A 608 -5.42 25.12 -25.10
C LEU A 608 -5.84 25.44 -26.55
N LEU A 609 -7.06 25.95 -26.74
CA LEU A 609 -7.55 26.43 -28.04
C LEU A 609 -6.71 27.57 -28.59
N ASN A 610 -6.43 28.58 -27.76
CA ASN A 610 -5.67 29.76 -28.17
C ASN A 610 -4.21 29.42 -28.54
N GLN A 611 -3.62 28.40 -27.90
CA GLN A 611 -2.27 27.93 -28.21
C GLN A 611 -2.17 27.17 -29.54
N LYS A 612 -3.28 26.68 -30.10
CA LYS A 612 -3.44 25.93 -31.37
C LYS A 612 -2.68 24.59 -31.48
N ALA A 613 -1.49 24.47 -30.88
CA ALA A 613 -0.63 23.29 -30.94
C ALA A 613 -1.23 22.04 -30.26
N PHE A 614 -2.19 22.21 -29.34
CA PHE A 614 -2.77 21.05 -28.66
C PHE A 614 -3.64 20.25 -29.63
N PHE A 615 -4.51 20.94 -30.36
CA PHE A 615 -5.53 20.34 -31.21
C PHE A 615 -5.10 20.10 -32.68
N SER A 616 -3.81 20.27 -33.00
CA SER A 616 -3.28 20.06 -34.35
C SER A 616 -3.24 18.58 -34.78
N ASP A 617 -2.98 17.68 -33.85
CA ASP A 617 -2.91 16.21 -34.01
C ASP A 617 -3.82 15.50 -33.00
N THR A 618 -4.01 14.18 -33.13
CA THR A 618 -4.96 13.40 -32.31
C THR A 618 -4.26 12.18 -31.71
N THR A 619 -3.26 12.39 -30.85
CA THR A 619 -2.59 11.30 -30.12
C THR A 619 -3.52 10.67 -29.07
N ALA A 620 -3.23 9.42 -28.68
CA ALA A 620 -4.03 8.68 -27.72
C ALA A 620 -4.17 9.43 -26.37
N GLY A 621 -3.08 9.99 -25.86
CA GLY A 621 -3.08 10.77 -24.62
C GLY A 621 -3.97 12.02 -24.69
N LYS A 622 -3.94 12.78 -25.79
CA LYS A 622 -4.80 13.96 -25.95
C LYS A 622 -6.27 13.61 -26.12
N MET A 623 -6.55 12.50 -26.82
CA MET A 623 -7.91 11.98 -26.94
C MET A 623 -8.47 11.56 -25.57
N THR A 624 -7.66 10.86 -24.78
CA THR A 624 -8.01 10.47 -23.40
C THR A 624 -8.24 11.69 -22.52
N PHE A 625 -7.34 12.69 -22.60
CA PHE A 625 -7.52 13.95 -21.88
C PHE A 625 -8.86 14.63 -22.21
N LEU A 626 -9.23 14.72 -23.49
CA LEU A 626 -10.48 15.38 -23.88
C LEU A 626 -11.71 14.60 -23.39
N ALA A 627 -11.67 13.26 -23.45
CA ALA A 627 -12.74 12.41 -22.92
C ALA A 627 -12.89 12.56 -21.39
N ASP A 628 -11.77 12.55 -20.65
CA ASP A 628 -11.80 12.72 -19.20
C ASP A 628 -12.27 14.14 -18.81
N PHE A 629 -11.81 15.17 -19.52
CA PHE A 629 -12.26 16.55 -19.33
C PHE A 629 -13.76 16.68 -19.60
N SER A 630 -14.26 16.10 -20.69
CA SER A 630 -15.68 16.18 -21.05
C SER A 630 -16.55 15.33 -20.12
N HIS A 631 -16.03 14.24 -19.56
CA HIS A 631 -16.67 13.53 -18.45
C HIS A 631 -16.84 14.44 -17.24
N ILE A 632 -15.81 15.20 -16.85
CA ILE A 632 -15.93 16.16 -15.74
C ILE A 632 -17.01 17.22 -16.04
N VAL A 633 -17.02 17.79 -17.25
CA VAL A 633 -18.06 18.72 -17.70
C VAL A 633 -19.44 18.07 -17.60
N GLY A 634 -19.58 16.83 -18.06
CA GLY A 634 -20.82 16.07 -18.02
C GLY A 634 -21.28 15.77 -16.60
N ARG A 635 -20.36 15.42 -15.68
CA ARG A 635 -20.68 15.11 -14.27
C ARG A 635 -21.12 16.35 -13.50
N ARG A 636 -20.53 17.52 -13.79
CA ARG A 636 -21.01 18.82 -13.29
C ARG A 636 -22.37 19.18 -13.86
N ASN A 637 -22.60 18.82 -15.12
CA ASN A 637 -23.82 19.04 -15.87
C ASN A 637 -24.35 20.48 -15.75
N GLN A 638 -23.50 21.48 -15.98
CA GLN A 638 -23.92 22.88 -15.99
C GLN A 638 -24.29 23.31 -17.41
N PRO A 639 -25.50 23.85 -17.68
CA PRO A 639 -25.95 24.11 -19.05
C PRO A 639 -25.01 25.00 -19.87
N ALA A 640 -24.45 26.04 -19.25
CA ALA A 640 -23.52 26.95 -19.91
C ALA A 640 -22.19 26.26 -20.28
N GLU A 641 -21.67 25.39 -19.40
CA GLU A 641 -20.43 24.64 -19.62
C GLU A 641 -20.62 23.59 -20.73
N VAL A 642 -21.72 22.83 -20.65
CA VAL A 642 -22.10 21.84 -21.68
C VAL A 642 -22.30 22.51 -23.04
N THR A 643 -23.05 23.61 -23.10
CA THR A 643 -23.29 24.36 -24.34
C THR A 643 -22.00 24.89 -24.93
N ARG A 644 -21.11 25.46 -24.12
CA ARG A 644 -19.79 25.94 -24.55
C ARG A 644 -18.93 24.80 -25.10
N PHE A 645 -18.94 23.64 -24.44
CA PHE A 645 -18.19 22.46 -24.87
C PHE A 645 -18.70 21.88 -26.19
N LEU A 646 -20.03 21.77 -26.36
CA LEU A 646 -20.63 21.35 -27.63
C LEU A 646 -20.32 22.34 -28.77
N GLY A 647 -20.33 23.64 -28.48
CA GLY A 647 -19.90 24.68 -29.41
C GLY A 647 -18.43 24.50 -29.84
N PHE A 648 -17.55 24.15 -28.90
CA PHE A 648 -16.16 23.80 -29.19
C PHE A 648 -16.04 22.62 -30.17
N LEU A 649 -16.77 21.52 -29.95
CA LEU A 649 -16.78 20.36 -30.84
C LEU A 649 -17.37 20.65 -32.23
N ASN A 650 -18.14 21.73 -32.37
CA ASN A 650 -18.70 22.17 -33.65
C ASN A 650 -17.79 23.15 -34.41
N SER A 651 -16.69 23.60 -33.82
CA SER A 651 -15.80 24.58 -34.48
C SER A 651 -14.99 23.93 -35.63
N PRO A 652 -14.67 24.66 -36.72
CA PRO A 652 -14.08 24.06 -37.93
C PRO A 652 -12.81 23.24 -37.71
N THR A 653 -11.94 23.67 -36.79
CA THR A 653 -10.68 22.97 -36.49
C THR A 653 -10.90 21.70 -35.65
N GLN A 654 -11.96 21.65 -34.85
CA GLN A 654 -12.29 20.54 -33.95
C GLN A 654 -13.40 19.61 -34.47
N ARG A 655 -13.95 19.89 -35.66
CA ARG A 655 -14.84 18.97 -36.40
C ARG A 655 -14.16 17.68 -36.90
N LYS A 656 -12.92 17.41 -36.51
CA LYS A 656 -12.30 16.09 -36.76
C LYS A 656 -13.09 15.05 -35.99
N GLU A 657 -13.41 13.94 -36.66
CA GLU A 657 -14.21 12.85 -36.12
C GLU A 657 -13.71 12.36 -34.76
N SER A 658 -12.39 12.15 -34.62
CA SER A 658 -11.77 11.70 -33.37
C SER A 658 -12.10 12.61 -32.19
N TRP A 659 -11.90 13.93 -32.31
CA TRP A 659 -12.22 14.91 -31.27
C TRP A 659 -13.69 14.90 -30.86
N GLN A 660 -14.57 14.82 -31.85
CA GLN A 660 -16.01 14.79 -31.61
C GLN A 660 -16.41 13.51 -30.88
N VAL A 661 -15.93 12.35 -31.31
CA VAL A 661 -16.24 11.05 -30.68
C VAL A 661 -15.75 11.04 -29.23
N ALA A 662 -14.48 11.34 -28.95
CA ALA A 662 -13.98 11.30 -27.57
C ALA A 662 -14.67 12.32 -26.65
N GLY A 663 -14.85 13.55 -27.14
CA GLY A 663 -15.51 14.60 -26.37
C GLY A 663 -16.96 14.23 -26.04
N LEU A 664 -17.73 13.73 -27.02
CA LEU A 664 -19.13 13.35 -26.81
C LEU A 664 -19.28 12.09 -25.96
N THR A 665 -18.42 11.08 -26.13
CA THR A 665 -18.43 9.87 -25.30
C THR A 665 -18.21 10.21 -23.83
N GLY A 666 -17.13 10.93 -23.52
CA GLY A 666 -16.86 11.35 -22.15
C GLY A 666 -18.01 12.19 -21.57
N LEU A 667 -18.56 13.13 -22.35
CA LEU A 667 -19.70 13.94 -21.93
C LEU A 667 -20.93 13.10 -21.58
N ALA A 668 -21.29 12.12 -22.43
CA ALA A 668 -22.43 11.24 -22.20
C ALA A 668 -22.26 10.39 -20.93
N GLU A 669 -21.06 9.84 -20.72
CA GLU A 669 -20.73 9.07 -19.51
C GLU A 669 -20.81 9.94 -18.25
N GLY A 670 -20.27 11.16 -18.31
CA GLY A 670 -20.33 12.13 -17.22
C GLY A 670 -21.76 12.51 -16.85
N ILE A 671 -22.60 12.85 -17.84
CA ILE A 671 -24.01 13.21 -17.64
C ILE A 671 -24.79 12.06 -16.99
N THR A 672 -24.51 10.82 -17.40
CA THR A 672 -25.16 9.64 -16.82
C THR A 672 -24.88 9.51 -15.31
N LYS A 673 -23.74 10.03 -14.84
CA LYS A 673 -23.32 10.02 -13.43
C LYS A 673 -23.51 11.37 -12.72
N ALA A 674 -24.20 12.33 -13.34
CA ALA A 674 -24.39 13.65 -12.76
C ALA A 674 -25.43 13.64 -11.64
N GLU A 675 -25.12 14.30 -10.52
CA GLU A 675 -26.05 14.47 -9.39
C GLU A 675 -27.15 15.50 -9.72
N THR A 676 -26.82 16.50 -10.53
CA THR A 676 -27.73 17.59 -10.94
C THR A 676 -28.18 17.44 -12.39
N ARG A 677 -29.46 17.73 -12.67
CA ARG A 677 -30.09 17.56 -13.99
C ARG A 677 -30.29 18.88 -14.72
N THR A 678 -30.24 18.82 -16.05
CA THR A 678 -30.46 19.93 -16.97
C THR A 678 -31.38 19.54 -18.13
N ASP A 679 -32.23 18.53 -17.92
CA ASP A 679 -33.16 18.04 -18.92
C ASP A 679 -34.02 19.19 -19.47
N GLY A 680 -34.16 19.24 -20.80
CA GLY A 680 -34.94 20.27 -21.46
C GLY A 680 -34.30 21.67 -21.50
N ASN A 681 -33.02 21.84 -21.14
CA ASN A 681 -32.36 23.12 -21.38
C ASN A 681 -32.32 23.43 -22.89
N ALA A 682 -32.93 24.55 -23.27
CA ALA A 682 -33.09 24.94 -24.68
C ALA A 682 -31.75 25.23 -25.37
N GLU A 683 -30.77 25.77 -24.65
CA GLU A 683 -29.44 26.10 -25.20
C GLU A 683 -28.63 24.83 -25.49
N VAL A 684 -28.61 23.88 -24.55
CA VAL A 684 -27.95 22.58 -24.73
C VAL A 684 -28.59 21.82 -25.91
N THR A 685 -29.92 21.82 -25.98
CA THR A 685 -30.67 21.17 -27.06
C THR A 685 -30.37 21.80 -28.42
N LYS A 686 -30.31 23.14 -28.48
CA LYS A 686 -29.95 23.89 -29.70
C LYS A 686 -28.50 23.61 -30.11
N ALA A 687 -27.57 23.52 -29.17
CA ALA A 687 -26.17 23.20 -29.43
C ALA A 687 -26.01 21.77 -29.99
N LEU A 688 -26.69 20.78 -29.41
CA LEU A 688 -26.71 19.40 -29.91
C LEU A 688 -27.30 19.33 -31.32
N GLN A 689 -28.42 20.01 -31.58
CA GLN A 689 -29.01 20.05 -32.93
C GLN A 689 -28.05 20.68 -33.94
N SER A 690 -27.36 21.75 -33.55
CA SER A 690 -26.36 22.39 -34.41
C SER A 690 -25.20 21.46 -34.74
N LEU A 691 -24.72 20.69 -33.75
CA LEU A 691 -23.67 19.70 -33.95
C LEU A 691 -24.14 18.57 -34.88
N GLU A 692 -25.36 18.06 -34.66
CA GLU A 692 -25.99 17.00 -35.45
C GLU A 692 -26.16 17.38 -36.93
N ASN A 693 -26.60 18.61 -37.19
CA ASN A 693 -26.74 19.13 -38.56
C ASN A 693 -25.41 19.21 -39.33
N THR A 694 -24.29 19.21 -38.61
CA THR A 694 -22.94 19.29 -39.20
C THR A 694 -22.19 17.96 -39.17
N ALA A 695 -22.72 16.95 -38.45
CA ALA A 695 -22.10 15.64 -38.28
C ALA A 695 -22.17 14.83 -39.58
N ARG A 696 -21.00 14.47 -40.11
CA ARG A 696 -20.88 13.70 -41.36
C ARG A 696 -20.64 12.21 -41.10
N ALA A 697 -19.84 11.88 -40.09
CA ALA A 697 -19.49 10.50 -39.74
C ALA A 697 -20.57 9.85 -38.86
N GLU A 698 -20.82 8.55 -39.08
CA GLU A 698 -21.80 7.80 -38.30
C GLU A 698 -21.41 7.64 -36.83
N ASP A 699 -20.12 7.50 -36.52
CA ASP A 699 -19.65 7.40 -35.13
C ASP A 699 -19.92 8.70 -34.35
N VAL A 700 -19.79 9.86 -35.00
CA VAL A 700 -20.16 11.15 -34.39
C VAL A 700 -21.67 11.21 -34.14
N LYS A 701 -22.51 10.80 -35.09
CA LYS A 701 -23.97 10.76 -34.89
C LYS A 701 -24.36 9.81 -33.77
N LYS A 702 -23.70 8.66 -33.66
CA LYS A 702 -23.88 7.70 -32.56
C LYS A 702 -23.51 8.32 -31.22
N ALA A 703 -22.39 9.03 -31.14
CA ALA A 703 -21.96 9.71 -29.91
C ALA A 703 -22.92 10.86 -29.52
N ILE A 704 -23.45 11.63 -30.48
CA ILE A 704 -24.49 12.65 -30.23
C ILE A 704 -25.74 11.99 -29.65
N ARG A 705 -26.16 10.84 -30.20
CA ARG A 705 -27.32 10.08 -29.69
C ARG A 705 -27.09 9.64 -28.25
N ALA A 706 -25.90 9.14 -27.92
CA ALA A 706 -25.55 8.75 -26.56
C ALA A 706 -25.67 9.93 -25.57
N VAL A 707 -25.25 11.15 -25.96
CA VAL A 707 -25.44 12.35 -25.12
C VAL A 707 -26.92 12.67 -24.92
N ARG A 708 -27.75 12.58 -25.98
CA ARG A 708 -29.21 12.78 -25.86
C ARG A 708 -29.85 11.74 -24.94
N GLU A 709 -29.47 10.48 -25.07
CA GLU A 709 -29.96 9.40 -24.20
C GLU A 709 -29.55 9.62 -22.75
N ALA A 710 -28.29 10.03 -22.49
CA ALA A 710 -27.82 10.36 -21.16
C ALA A 710 -28.62 11.50 -20.52
N LEU A 711 -28.92 12.56 -21.29
CA LEU A 711 -29.77 13.67 -20.85
C LEU A 711 -31.23 13.27 -20.58
N ALA A 712 -31.73 12.20 -21.21
CA ALA A 712 -33.12 11.74 -21.10
C ALA A 712 -33.35 10.68 -20.02
N LYS A 713 -32.31 9.97 -19.53
CA LYS A 713 -32.47 8.91 -18.52
C LYS A 713 -32.94 9.46 -17.16
N PRO A 714 -33.80 8.76 -16.40
CA PRO A 714 -34.11 9.08 -14.99
C PRO A 714 -32.88 8.91 -14.07
N PRO A 715 -32.86 9.46 -12.83
CA PRO A 715 -31.65 9.43 -12.00
C PRO A 715 -31.24 8.00 -11.67
N SER A 716 -29.94 7.71 -11.70
CA SER A 716 -29.38 6.58 -10.98
C SER A 716 -29.55 6.85 -9.48
N ILE A 717 -30.32 6.01 -8.80
CA ILE A 717 -30.52 6.01 -7.34
C ILE A 717 -29.21 5.70 -6.65
#